data_AF-A0AA36NDV2-F1
#
_entry.id   AF-A0AA36NDV2-F1
#
_cell.length_a   1.000
_cell.length_b   1.000
_cell.length_c   1.000
_cell.angle_alpha   90.00
_cell.angle_beta   90.00
_cell.angle_gamma   90.00
#
_symmetry.space_group_name_H-M   'P 1'
#
loop_
_entity.id
_entity.type
_entity.pdbx_description
1 polymer ?
#
loop_
_entity_poly.entity_id
_entity_poly.type
_entity_poly.pdbx_seq_one_letter_code
_entity_poly.pdbx_strand_id
1 'polypeptide(L)'
;MEARRLNSLQIAQKRRFRFVIKAQLVALALCWAMLVWVLIELKDAPAELRTFDPYQILGVERGAGAREIKKAYHTKSLQHHPDKDKDNPLAPVLFQQVSKAYEALTDESARKNYEKYGNPDGPVQMKMGIALHPSLLVKENQIFTLCCFFAVLFVVPFSVVCCCLRGSNVSAAGISGETLKVFHACIDMEVSTNDTPGLLAATLEARRQMCADIRPVLDAMVSSHPEPLQPGIVVQFVQATGSGEEPGRRGVLRQMGPDGRCEVEVWPPSGPPQKPEEVQTKIFPRSVLASSEPRIPCSFSDNLVRRGAAMLWAHMRRLHPHMTPMLQAELTNRLMQTPKLCRAMISIAAHGEGDRSGFIDVVRSCIMLSRCLVQAIDFNDSPLLQLPHVKSVPKAAPTLREVVESVEPSLKRLGNFTPQQVLDIQSFCRHVPLVELSYVAEVNDEPDMAEGDMGTIKVTLTRTNLAESECVGPVHAPFFPAVKFEEWWLLVYDNRGRRLIASDLMLGTGRETKTSVNFIVPRPGDFDWTIFAMCDSYAGLDAKCDVSFRAAKRTEVDRSIFVHPEDAEIRTFFEEVMLGLDQDQESSEEEEEDDSRQKQLQKREAKKSDVEGKVVEAAEVEESEAVKEANVDAVKEKANAEGSDEDEEEKAVPEGSFFRIKDTTGTYLYREPVEDESVRMGSVPPDTVLRGFQGDGRPDGWLEVPTGRIKFSADCAACHITLNRPAKLNALNLSMIRCLHGSLDQVDAKAGKVGCLIVDGAGGRAFCAGGDVQMIREEGMAGGSLPADFFYEEYGVIFRLATLFQRIGCCQVSLCDGITMGGGVGLATHGPFRVVTEKTRFAMPEMAIGLFPDVGATYLLSHLKAGASVGRFLGMTGTTLAAWDCLRAGVGTHFVPSARLPRLRKALMTRFSPGLPGDLAMKLCEETIKEFAEEPSPADCVLDDDNLELVERCFSAASVEEIVQRLRAEKGDFAAACLMKLFQSCSPTSCKVTLAAMNEASKPEAAIGPVLRMEYRLSQRFTTRHQPASDFFEGIRAVLVDKDRMQKWNPSWEALHQITAEHVAAFFAPLEPEHTRGELPVEDLWDFSESRRPPFPEVLLKSKL
;
A
#
# COMPACT_ATOMS: atom_id res chain seq x y z
N MET A 1 -38.67 25.84 21.44
CA MET A 1 -38.97 26.02 19.99
C MET A 1 -37.79 25.57 19.12
N GLU A 2 -36.55 25.88 19.51
CA GLU A 2 -35.33 25.58 18.74
C GLU A 2 -35.06 24.09 18.53
N ALA A 3 -35.41 23.20 19.47
CA ALA A 3 -35.32 21.75 19.24
C ALA A 3 -36.12 21.28 18.01
N ARG A 4 -37.24 21.94 17.66
CA ARG A 4 -37.98 21.67 16.41
C ARG A 4 -37.27 22.24 15.17
N ARG A 5 -36.54 23.35 15.29
CA ARG A 5 -35.65 23.89 14.23
C ARG A 5 -34.41 23.03 14.02
N LEU A 6 -33.78 22.53 15.08
CA LEU A 6 -32.62 21.63 15.00
C LEU A 6 -33.00 20.28 14.40
N ASN A 7 -34.12 19.69 14.83
CA ASN A 7 -34.66 18.52 14.15
C ASN A 7 -34.98 18.86 12.68
N SER A 8 -35.62 19.99 12.36
CA SER A 8 -35.90 20.32 10.95
C SER A 8 -34.64 20.54 10.11
N LEU A 9 -33.53 21.03 10.69
CA LEU A 9 -32.25 21.22 10.00
C LEU A 9 -31.47 19.90 9.81
N GLN A 10 -31.32 19.06 10.85
CA GLN A 10 -30.71 17.74 10.70
C GLN A 10 -31.56 16.82 9.81
N ILE A 11 -32.89 16.89 9.93
CA ILE A 11 -33.81 16.23 9.01
C ILE A 11 -33.67 16.83 7.61
N ALA A 12 -33.50 18.14 7.41
CA ALA A 12 -33.26 18.73 6.09
C ALA A 12 -31.92 18.30 5.47
N GLN A 13 -30.85 18.15 6.26
CA GLN A 13 -29.55 17.70 5.78
C GLN A 13 -29.57 16.19 5.44
N LYS A 14 -30.11 15.35 6.35
CA LYS A 14 -30.37 13.93 6.10
C LYS A 14 -31.45 13.70 5.03
N ARG A 15 -32.35 14.66 4.77
CA ARG A 15 -33.29 14.64 3.64
C ARG A 15 -32.59 15.05 2.35
N ARG A 16 -31.75 16.08 2.32
CA ARG A 16 -30.95 16.45 1.12
C ARG A 16 -30.07 15.29 0.68
N PHE A 17 -29.33 14.66 1.59
CA PHE A 17 -28.49 13.50 1.26
C PHE A 17 -29.32 12.30 0.77
N ARG A 18 -30.39 11.92 1.49
CA ARG A 18 -31.31 10.85 1.04
C ARG A 18 -32.11 11.23 -0.22
N PHE A 19 -32.32 12.51 -0.50
CA PHE A 19 -33.00 12.99 -1.71
C PHE A 19 -32.08 12.92 -2.91
N VAL A 20 -30.79 13.26 -2.78
CA VAL A 20 -29.80 13.05 -3.84
C VAL A 20 -29.66 11.57 -4.16
N ILE A 21 -29.51 10.70 -3.14
CA ILE A 21 -29.44 9.24 -3.34
C ILE A 21 -30.74 8.72 -3.98
N LYS A 22 -31.92 9.14 -3.49
CA LYS A 22 -33.20 8.74 -4.10
C LYS A 22 -33.37 9.27 -5.53
N ALA A 23 -32.93 10.49 -5.83
CA ALA A 23 -32.97 11.04 -7.18
C ALA A 23 -32.03 10.30 -8.13
N GLN A 24 -30.83 9.92 -7.65
CA GLN A 24 -29.90 9.06 -8.39
C GLN A 24 -30.49 7.66 -8.63
N LEU A 25 -31.10 7.03 -7.62
CA LEU A 25 -31.76 5.72 -7.78
C LEU A 25 -32.99 5.80 -8.70
N VAL A 26 -33.77 6.88 -8.65
CA VAL A 26 -34.90 7.09 -9.57
C VAL A 26 -34.40 7.34 -11.00
N ALA A 27 -33.34 8.13 -11.18
CA ALA A 27 -32.72 8.32 -12.50
C ALA A 27 -32.16 7.00 -13.05
N LEU A 28 -31.47 6.21 -12.22
CA LEU A 28 -30.97 4.88 -12.59
C LEU A 28 -32.12 3.94 -12.98
N ALA A 29 -33.20 3.91 -12.20
CA ALA A 29 -34.39 3.11 -12.50
C ALA A 29 -35.09 3.55 -13.80
N LEU A 30 -35.13 4.85 -14.10
CA LEU A 30 -35.63 5.38 -15.37
C LEU A 30 -34.71 4.99 -16.54
N CYS A 31 -33.39 5.02 -16.37
CA CYS A 31 -32.44 4.54 -17.38
C CYS A 31 -32.59 3.03 -17.64
N TRP A 32 -32.78 2.21 -16.59
CA TRP A 32 -33.07 0.78 -16.74
C TRP A 32 -34.43 0.52 -17.42
N ALA A 33 -35.48 1.28 -17.05
CA ALA A 33 -36.78 1.17 -17.71
C ALA A 33 -36.71 1.56 -19.19
N MET A 34 -35.94 2.60 -19.53
CA MET A 34 -35.67 3.00 -20.91
C MET A 34 -34.87 1.94 -21.67
N LEU A 35 -33.85 1.34 -21.05
CA LEU A 35 -33.06 0.25 -21.63
C LEU A 35 -33.94 -0.99 -21.90
N VAL A 36 -34.77 -1.41 -20.94
CA VAL A 36 -35.71 -2.52 -21.10
C VAL A 36 -36.72 -2.23 -22.20
N TRP A 37 -37.23 -1.00 -22.29
CA TRP A 37 -38.13 -0.59 -23.38
C TRP A 37 -37.45 -0.66 -24.75
N VAL A 38 -36.22 -0.16 -24.89
CA VAL A 38 -35.42 -0.26 -26.12
C VAL A 38 -35.10 -1.73 -26.48
N LEU A 39 -34.84 -2.59 -25.49
CA LEU A 39 -34.60 -4.03 -25.72
C LEU A 39 -35.87 -4.78 -26.15
N ILE A 40 -37.05 -4.36 -25.69
CA ILE A 40 -38.34 -4.90 -26.16
C ILE A 40 -38.58 -4.47 -27.62
N GLU A 41 -38.40 -3.19 -27.95
CA GLU A 41 -38.56 -2.70 -29.32
C GLU A 41 -37.56 -3.35 -30.30
N LEU A 42 -36.32 -3.60 -29.85
CA LEU A 42 -35.29 -4.33 -30.61
C LEU A 42 -35.64 -5.81 -30.84
N LYS A 43 -36.46 -6.44 -29.99
CA LYS A 43 -36.88 -7.83 -30.16
C LYS A 43 -37.87 -7.99 -31.31
N ASP A 44 -38.75 -7.00 -31.49
CA ASP A 44 -39.77 -6.99 -32.54
C ASP A 44 -39.28 -6.34 -33.84
N ALA A 45 -38.05 -5.78 -33.85
CA ALA A 45 -37.38 -5.32 -35.05
C ALA A 45 -37.08 -6.50 -36.00
N PRO A 46 -37.57 -6.50 -37.26
CA PRO A 46 -37.34 -7.60 -38.18
C PRO A 46 -35.85 -7.73 -38.51
N ALA A 47 -35.29 -8.92 -38.32
CA ALA A 47 -33.90 -9.25 -38.60
C ALA A 47 -33.60 -9.33 -40.11
N GLU A 48 -33.74 -8.22 -40.83
CA GLU A 48 -33.39 -8.08 -42.25
C GLU A 48 -31.91 -7.76 -42.46
N LEU A 49 -31.05 -8.65 -41.96
CA LEU A 49 -29.73 -8.91 -42.55
C LEU A 49 -29.68 -10.38 -42.99
N ARG A 50 -30.65 -10.77 -43.84
CA ARG A 50 -30.58 -12.04 -44.57
C ARG A 50 -29.41 -11.96 -45.54
N THR A 51 -28.31 -12.63 -45.21
CA THR A 51 -27.23 -12.94 -46.14
C THR A 51 -27.82 -13.58 -47.40
N PHE A 52 -27.51 -13.02 -48.56
CA PHE A 52 -28.04 -13.48 -49.85
C PHE A 52 -27.51 -14.90 -50.16
N ASP A 53 -28.27 -15.95 -49.86
CA ASP A 53 -27.93 -17.33 -50.25
C ASP A 53 -28.75 -17.73 -51.49
N PRO A 54 -28.15 -17.78 -52.69
CA PRO A 54 -28.88 -18.08 -53.92
C PRO A 54 -29.45 -19.51 -53.94
N TYR A 55 -28.85 -20.46 -53.22
CA TYR A 55 -29.35 -21.83 -53.12
C TYR A 55 -30.64 -21.90 -52.29
N GLN A 56 -30.72 -21.16 -51.18
CA GLN A 56 -31.94 -21.06 -50.38
C GLN A 56 -33.03 -20.27 -51.12
N ILE A 57 -32.66 -19.14 -51.75
CA ILE A 57 -33.59 -18.32 -52.53
C ILE A 57 -34.22 -19.13 -53.67
N LEU A 58 -33.46 -20.00 -54.36
CA LEU A 58 -34.00 -20.91 -55.38
C LEU A 58 -34.59 -22.21 -54.83
N GLY A 59 -34.25 -22.63 -53.61
CA GLY A 59 -34.72 -23.88 -52.99
C GLY A 59 -34.09 -25.13 -53.60
N VAL A 60 -32.78 -25.07 -53.90
CA VAL A 60 -32.00 -26.15 -54.53
C VAL A 60 -30.78 -26.51 -53.69
N GLU A 61 -30.36 -27.77 -53.71
CA GLU A 61 -29.19 -28.22 -52.95
C GLU A 61 -27.87 -27.71 -53.57
N ARG A 62 -26.83 -27.60 -52.71
CA ARG A 62 -25.49 -27.12 -53.06
C ARG A 62 -24.74 -28.18 -53.90
N GLY A 63 -25.07 -28.24 -55.18
CA GLY A 63 -24.58 -29.24 -56.13
C GLY A 63 -25.54 -29.53 -57.29
N ALA A 64 -26.77 -28.99 -57.25
CA ALA A 64 -27.80 -29.21 -58.27
C ALA A 64 -27.33 -28.90 -59.71
N GLY A 65 -27.78 -29.72 -60.67
CA GLY A 65 -27.40 -29.56 -62.07
C GLY A 65 -28.09 -28.36 -62.73
N ALA A 66 -27.51 -27.82 -63.81
CA ALA A 66 -28.05 -26.64 -64.51
C ALA A 66 -29.53 -26.79 -64.97
N ARG A 67 -29.99 -28.02 -65.24
CA ARG A 67 -31.41 -28.32 -65.55
C ARG A 67 -32.34 -28.12 -64.33
N GLU A 68 -31.88 -28.43 -63.13
CA GLU A 68 -32.65 -28.34 -61.89
C GLU A 68 -32.74 -26.88 -61.43
N ILE A 69 -31.62 -26.16 -61.46
CA ILE A 69 -31.55 -24.72 -61.20
C ILE A 69 -32.52 -23.94 -62.11
N LYS A 70 -32.54 -24.25 -63.41
CA LYS A 70 -33.47 -23.63 -64.38
C LYS A 70 -34.94 -24.00 -64.13
N LYS A 71 -35.22 -25.22 -63.67
CA LYS A 71 -36.59 -25.65 -63.29
C LYS A 71 -37.06 -24.92 -62.03
N ALA A 72 -36.22 -24.82 -61.01
CA ALA A 72 -36.49 -24.12 -59.77
C ALA A 72 -36.73 -22.62 -59.99
N TYR A 73 -35.88 -21.97 -60.81
CA TYR A 73 -36.07 -20.59 -61.22
C TYR A 73 -37.43 -20.37 -61.89
N HIS A 74 -37.80 -21.19 -62.87
CA HIS A 74 -39.08 -21.06 -63.57
C HIS A 74 -40.28 -21.20 -62.60
N THR A 75 -40.22 -22.14 -61.65
CA THR A 75 -41.27 -22.32 -60.63
C THR A 75 -41.38 -21.12 -59.68
N LYS A 76 -40.27 -20.66 -59.09
CA LYS A 76 -40.30 -19.54 -58.11
C LYS A 76 -40.54 -18.18 -58.77
N SER A 77 -40.02 -17.97 -59.97
CA SER A 77 -40.29 -16.76 -60.78
C SER A 77 -41.78 -16.64 -61.13
N LEU A 78 -42.46 -17.76 -61.41
CA LEU A 78 -43.92 -17.79 -61.60
C LEU A 78 -44.73 -17.55 -60.32
N GLN A 79 -44.21 -17.95 -59.15
CA GLN A 79 -44.86 -17.75 -57.86
C GLN A 79 -44.78 -16.29 -57.39
N HIS A 80 -43.62 -15.65 -57.53
CA HIS A 80 -43.40 -14.26 -57.09
C HIS A 80 -43.54 -13.23 -58.21
N HIS A 81 -44.15 -13.58 -59.35
CA HIS A 81 -44.31 -12.64 -60.46
C HIS A 81 -45.22 -11.46 -60.05
N PRO A 82 -44.83 -10.18 -60.28
CA PRO A 82 -45.59 -9.01 -59.82
C PRO A 82 -47.06 -8.97 -60.27
N ASP A 83 -47.36 -9.50 -61.47
CA ASP A 83 -48.74 -9.58 -61.97
C ASP A 83 -49.59 -10.71 -61.38
N LYS A 84 -49.00 -11.68 -60.67
CA LYS A 84 -49.70 -12.83 -60.09
C LYS A 84 -49.83 -12.74 -58.57
N ASP A 85 -48.83 -12.22 -57.87
CA ASP A 85 -48.81 -12.03 -56.43
C ASP A 85 -49.03 -10.54 -56.09
N LYS A 86 -50.23 -10.03 -56.41
CA LYS A 86 -50.58 -8.59 -56.31
C LYS A 86 -50.84 -8.12 -54.89
N ASP A 87 -51.18 -9.03 -53.98
CA ASP A 87 -51.54 -8.72 -52.60
C ASP A 87 -50.30 -8.62 -51.68
N ASN A 88 -49.11 -8.98 -52.20
CA ASN A 88 -47.85 -8.99 -51.47
C ASN A 88 -46.94 -7.82 -51.88
N PRO A 89 -46.72 -6.80 -51.02
CA PRO A 89 -45.90 -5.64 -51.37
C PRO A 89 -44.42 -5.98 -51.62
N LEU A 90 -43.96 -7.17 -51.22
CA LEU A 90 -42.59 -7.64 -51.43
C LEU A 90 -42.40 -8.45 -52.72
N ALA A 91 -43.46 -8.79 -53.45
CA ALA A 91 -43.38 -9.63 -54.65
C ALA A 91 -42.37 -9.11 -55.71
N PRO A 92 -42.29 -7.80 -56.04
CA PRO A 92 -41.29 -7.30 -56.99
C PRO A 92 -39.84 -7.48 -56.51
N VAL A 93 -39.60 -7.36 -55.20
CA VAL A 93 -38.28 -7.51 -54.58
C VAL A 93 -37.88 -8.99 -54.56
N LEU A 94 -38.80 -9.87 -54.18
CA LEU A 94 -38.61 -11.33 -54.19
C LEU A 94 -38.36 -11.85 -55.61
N PHE A 95 -39.10 -11.34 -56.61
CA PHE A 95 -38.85 -11.65 -58.02
C PHE A 95 -37.44 -11.26 -58.46
N GLN A 96 -37.00 -10.04 -58.12
CA GLN A 96 -35.65 -9.57 -58.42
C GLN A 96 -34.57 -10.42 -57.72
N GLN A 97 -34.79 -10.82 -56.46
CA GLN A 97 -33.89 -11.72 -55.73
C GLN A 97 -33.81 -13.11 -56.36
N VAL A 98 -34.93 -13.68 -56.81
CA VAL A 98 -34.97 -14.97 -57.51
C VAL A 98 -34.23 -14.92 -58.86
N SER A 99 -34.35 -13.82 -59.60
CA SER A 99 -33.58 -13.60 -60.83
C SER A 99 -32.07 -13.45 -60.56
N LYS A 100 -31.68 -12.64 -59.57
CA LYS A 100 -30.26 -12.51 -59.17
C LYS A 100 -29.69 -13.83 -58.64
N ALA A 101 -30.49 -14.64 -57.95
CA ALA A 101 -30.05 -15.95 -57.45
C ALA A 101 -29.81 -16.94 -58.60
N TYR A 102 -30.61 -16.88 -59.67
CA TYR A 102 -30.38 -17.67 -60.87
C TYR A 102 -29.11 -17.21 -61.62
N GLU A 103 -28.93 -15.90 -61.78
CA GLU A 103 -27.73 -15.30 -62.40
C GLU A 103 -26.46 -15.68 -61.63
N ALA A 104 -26.46 -15.56 -60.29
CA ALA A 104 -25.35 -15.94 -59.42
C ALA A 104 -24.92 -17.42 -59.50
N LEU A 105 -25.81 -18.32 -59.93
CA LEU A 105 -25.52 -19.75 -60.08
C LEU A 105 -25.25 -20.18 -61.52
N THR A 106 -25.60 -19.36 -62.51
CA THR A 106 -25.48 -19.71 -63.95
C THR A 106 -24.42 -18.91 -64.69
N ASP A 107 -24.12 -17.68 -64.29
CA ASP A 107 -23.01 -16.90 -64.84
C ASP A 107 -21.71 -17.10 -64.04
N GLU A 108 -20.60 -17.30 -64.74
CA GLU A 108 -19.30 -17.60 -64.13
C GLU A 108 -18.68 -16.36 -63.45
N SER A 109 -18.99 -15.15 -63.93
CA SER A 109 -18.49 -13.91 -63.35
C SER A 109 -19.25 -13.51 -62.08
N ALA A 110 -20.58 -13.56 -62.12
CA ALA A 110 -21.45 -13.34 -60.97
C ALA A 110 -21.19 -14.38 -59.85
N ARG A 111 -20.92 -15.63 -60.22
CA ARG A 111 -20.58 -16.69 -59.27
C ARG A 111 -19.26 -16.42 -58.54
N LYS A 112 -18.20 -16.02 -59.26
CA LYS A 112 -16.90 -15.63 -58.64
C LYS A 112 -17.04 -14.39 -57.75
N ASN A 113 -17.88 -13.43 -58.12
CA ASN A 113 -18.21 -12.28 -57.28
C ASN A 113 -18.95 -12.70 -56.00
N TYR A 114 -19.91 -13.62 -56.10
CA TYR A 114 -20.61 -14.18 -54.95
C TYR A 114 -19.67 -14.95 -54.01
N GLU A 115 -18.84 -15.84 -54.56
CA GLU A 115 -17.85 -16.62 -53.79
C GLU A 115 -16.80 -15.74 -53.09
N LYS A 116 -16.50 -14.54 -53.62
CA LYS A 116 -15.51 -13.60 -53.05
C LYS A 116 -16.11 -12.50 -52.15
N TYR A 117 -17.33 -12.03 -52.40
CA TYR A 117 -17.93 -10.86 -51.74
C TYR A 117 -19.32 -11.09 -51.15
N GLY A 118 -19.91 -12.28 -51.30
CA GLY A 118 -21.25 -12.61 -50.77
C GLY A 118 -22.44 -12.02 -51.54
N ASN A 119 -22.21 -11.35 -52.67
CA ASN A 119 -23.25 -10.80 -53.56
C ASN A 119 -22.80 -10.91 -55.04
N PRO A 120 -23.64 -11.38 -55.99
CA PRO A 120 -23.31 -11.43 -57.42
C PRO A 120 -22.87 -10.10 -58.03
N ASP A 121 -23.38 -8.95 -57.56
CA ASP A 121 -23.06 -7.63 -58.12
C ASP A 121 -21.62 -7.15 -57.80
N GLY A 122 -20.86 -7.87 -56.95
CA GLY A 122 -19.53 -7.49 -56.50
C GLY A 122 -19.51 -6.54 -55.28
N PRO A 123 -18.40 -5.80 -55.04
CA PRO A 123 -18.22 -5.01 -53.83
C PRO A 123 -19.17 -3.80 -53.77
N VAL A 124 -20.03 -3.78 -52.75
CA VAL A 124 -21.02 -2.70 -52.54
C VAL A 124 -20.37 -1.50 -51.83
N GLN A 125 -20.66 -0.28 -52.28
CA GLN A 125 -20.23 0.94 -51.60
C GLN A 125 -20.88 1.06 -50.21
N MET A 126 -20.05 1.30 -49.18
CA MET A 126 -20.48 1.60 -47.81
C MET A 126 -21.44 2.81 -47.79
N LYS A 127 -22.72 2.58 -47.47
CA LYS A 127 -23.66 3.65 -47.12
C LYS A 127 -23.53 3.97 -45.64
N MET A 128 -22.83 5.05 -45.32
CA MET A 128 -22.76 5.60 -43.96
C MET A 128 -24.14 6.16 -43.55
N GLY A 129 -24.84 5.44 -42.67
CA GLY A 129 -26.01 5.96 -41.95
C GLY A 129 -25.60 6.43 -40.54
N ILE A 130 -26.20 7.52 -40.07
CA ILE A 130 -26.04 7.97 -38.68
C ILE A 130 -27.17 7.35 -37.85
N ALA A 131 -26.84 6.68 -36.74
CA ALA A 131 -27.81 6.02 -35.85
C ALA A 131 -28.59 7.01 -34.95
N LEU A 132 -29.09 8.09 -35.53
CA LEU A 132 -29.98 9.07 -34.89
C LEU A 132 -31.41 8.86 -35.37
N HIS A 133 -32.37 8.89 -34.45
CA HIS A 133 -33.78 8.77 -34.81
C HIS A 133 -34.20 9.94 -35.73
N PRO A 134 -34.83 9.70 -36.90
CA PRO A 134 -35.11 10.76 -37.88
C PRO A 134 -35.86 11.97 -37.32
N SER A 135 -36.75 11.76 -36.34
CA SER A 135 -37.53 12.81 -35.67
C SER A 135 -36.71 13.89 -34.96
N LEU A 136 -35.44 13.64 -34.63
CA LEU A 136 -34.52 14.65 -34.07
C LEU A 136 -34.03 15.65 -35.13
N LEU A 137 -34.07 15.25 -36.41
CA LEU A 137 -33.62 16.01 -37.57
C LEU A 137 -34.80 16.60 -38.38
N VAL A 138 -36.05 16.30 -38.00
CA VAL A 138 -37.25 16.93 -38.57
C VAL A 138 -37.32 18.40 -38.12
N LYS A 139 -37.63 19.30 -39.06
CA LYS A 139 -37.64 20.76 -38.88
C LYS A 139 -38.44 21.24 -37.66
N GLU A 140 -39.48 20.51 -37.27
CA GLU A 140 -40.37 20.81 -36.13
C GLU A 140 -39.65 20.69 -34.78
N ASN A 141 -38.77 19.70 -34.60
CA ASN A 141 -38.09 19.41 -33.33
C ASN A 141 -36.66 19.97 -33.25
N GLN A 142 -36.13 20.46 -34.37
CA GLN A 142 -34.75 20.94 -34.48
C GLN A 142 -34.47 22.10 -33.49
N ILE A 143 -35.40 23.04 -33.33
CA ILE A 143 -35.27 24.19 -32.42
C ILE A 143 -35.20 23.73 -30.96
N PHE A 144 -36.07 22.80 -30.56
CA PHE A 144 -36.09 22.26 -29.19
C PHE A 144 -34.77 21.55 -28.84
N THR A 145 -34.28 20.71 -29.76
CA THR A 145 -33.01 19.98 -29.62
C THR A 145 -31.83 20.95 -29.46
N LEU A 146 -31.82 22.03 -30.25
CA LEU A 146 -30.79 23.08 -30.17
C LEU A 146 -30.82 23.83 -28.83
N CYS A 147 -32.00 24.17 -28.31
CA CYS A 147 -32.17 24.80 -27.00
C CYS A 147 -31.66 23.90 -25.86
N CYS A 148 -31.95 22.60 -25.90
CA CYS A 148 -31.43 21.62 -24.92
C CYS A 148 -29.90 21.52 -24.98
N PHE A 149 -29.31 21.49 -26.18
CA PHE A 149 -27.86 21.48 -26.36
C PHE A 149 -27.20 22.73 -25.74
N PHE A 150 -27.71 23.93 -26.03
CA PHE A 150 -27.18 25.16 -25.44
C PHE A 150 -27.34 25.20 -23.92
N ALA A 151 -28.45 24.71 -23.37
CA ALA A 151 -28.64 24.64 -21.92
C ALA A 151 -27.57 23.77 -21.23
N VAL A 152 -27.26 22.59 -21.78
CA VAL A 152 -26.16 21.74 -21.28
C VAL A 152 -24.81 22.45 -21.41
N LEU A 153 -24.58 23.15 -22.52
CA LEU A 153 -23.35 23.88 -22.81
C LEU A 153 -23.10 25.07 -21.85
N PHE A 154 -24.12 25.60 -21.17
CA PHE A 154 -23.94 26.57 -20.07
C PHE A 154 -23.74 25.90 -18.70
N VAL A 155 -24.38 24.76 -18.44
CA VAL A 155 -24.28 24.05 -17.14
C VAL A 155 -22.89 23.46 -16.90
N VAL A 156 -22.24 22.94 -17.95
CA VAL A 156 -20.91 22.31 -17.80
C VAL A 156 -19.82 23.34 -17.40
N PRO A 157 -19.62 24.47 -18.10
CA PRO A 157 -18.66 25.50 -17.68
C PRO A 157 -18.96 26.06 -16.29
N PHE A 158 -20.23 26.31 -15.95
CA PHE A 158 -20.60 26.79 -14.61
C PHE A 158 -20.22 25.77 -13.52
N SER A 159 -20.46 24.48 -13.77
CA SER A 159 -20.11 23.40 -12.83
C SER A 159 -18.59 23.24 -12.68
N VAL A 160 -17.83 23.34 -13.77
CA VAL A 160 -16.36 23.32 -13.77
C VAL A 160 -15.81 24.52 -12.99
N VAL A 161 -16.29 25.75 -13.27
CA VAL A 161 -15.90 26.96 -12.52
C VAL A 161 -16.22 26.81 -11.03
N CYS A 162 -17.40 26.33 -10.66
CA CYS A 162 -17.72 26.04 -9.25
C CYS A 162 -16.83 24.95 -8.61
N CYS A 163 -16.31 24.00 -9.39
CA CYS A 163 -15.38 22.99 -8.92
C CYS A 163 -13.97 23.58 -8.72
N CYS A 164 -13.44 24.29 -9.72
CA CYS A 164 -12.13 24.96 -9.65
C CYS A 164 -12.07 26.01 -8.52
N LEU A 165 -13.13 26.80 -8.32
CA LEU A 165 -13.25 27.76 -7.22
C LEU A 165 -13.36 27.10 -5.83
N ARG A 166 -13.73 25.81 -5.75
CA ARG A 166 -13.68 25.03 -4.50
C ARG A 166 -12.29 24.41 -4.28
N GLY A 167 -11.71 23.83 -5.32
CA GLY A 167 -10.38 23.20 -5.26
C GLY A 167 -9.25 24.18 -4.95
N SER A 168 -9.27 25.38 -5.54
CA SER A 168 -8.27 26.44 -5.33
C SER A 168 -8.14 26.95 -3.89
N ASN A 169 -9.13 26.70 -3.03
CA ASN A 169 -9.19 27.20 -1.66
C ASN A 169 -8.79 26.15 -0.60
N VAL A 170 -8.22 25.01 -1.02
CA VAL A 170 -7.78 23.91 -0.14
C VAL A 170 -6.38 23.46 -0.56
N SER A 171 -5.50 23.29 0.43
CA SER A 171 -4.13 22.80 0.25
C SER A 171 -4.07 21.28 0.04
N ALA A 172 -2.92 20.76 -0.41
CA ALA A 172 -2.69 19.32 -0.55
C ALA A 172 -2.87 18.52 0.76
N ALA A 173 -2.70 19.17 1.92
CA ALA A 173 -2.96 18.58 3.24
C ALA A 173 -4.46 18.55 3.64
N GLY A 174 -5.36 19.06 2.80
CA GLY A 174 -6.79 19.17 3.06
C GLY A 174 -7.20 20.36 3.94
N ILE A 175 -6.29 21.31 4.19
CA ILE A 175 -6.50 22.50 5.04
C ILE A 175 -6.87 23.70 4.16
N SER A 176 -7.84 24.52 4.59
CA SER A 176 -8.26 25.69 3.82
C SER A 176 -7.17 26.76 3.71
N GLY A 177 -7.07 27.39 2.53
CA GLY A 177 -6.14 28.50 2.30
C GLY A 177 -6.33 29.68 3.25
N GLU A 178 -7.56 29.95 3.70
CA GLU A 178 -7.82 30.97 4.73
C GLU A 178 -7.22 30.60 6.10
N THR A 179 -7.21 29.32 6.46
CA THR A 179 -6.57 28.86 7.70
C THR A 179 -5.05 28.97 7.62
N LEU A 180 -4.45 28.68 6.46
CA LEU A 180 -3.02 28.89 6.24
C LEU A 180 -2.65 30.39 6.31
N LYS A 181 -3.48 31.29 5.79
CA LYS A 181 -3.32 32.75 5.96
C LYS A 181 -3.37 33.17 7.42
N VAL A 182 -4.31 32.63 8.21
CA VAL A 182 -4.40 32.90 9.66
C VAL A 182 -3.14 32.43 10.39
N PHE A 183 -2.64 31.24 10.09
CA PHE A 183 -1.37 30.78 10.67
C PHE A 183 -0.19 31.66 10.25
N HIS A 184 -0.04 31.99 8.97
CA HIS A 184 1.05 32.84 8.49
C HIS A 184 0.98 34.28 9.04
N ALA A 185 -0.21 34.81 9.34
CA ALA A 185 -0.40 36.16 9.87
C ALA A 185 -0.29 36.25 11.41
N CYS A 186 -0.28 35.12 12.12
CA CYS A 186 -0.32 35.08 13.58
C CYS A 186 0.75 34.16 14.22
N ILE A 187 1.62 33.52 13.43
CA ILE A 187 2.80 32.80 13.90
C ILE A 187 4.00 33.74 13.78
N ASP A 188 4.42 34.30 14.91
CA ASP A 188 5.63 35.12 15.07
C ASP A 188 6.48 34.60 16.25
N MET A 189 7.59 35.27 16.57
CA MET A 189 8.47 34.88 17.68
C MET A 189 7.90 35.17 19.08
N GLU A 190 6.80 35.91 19.19
CA GLU A 190 6.18 36.29 20.47
C GLU A 190 5.09 35.29 20.90
N VAL A 191 4.63 34.43 19.99
CA VAL A 191 3.66 33.35 20.28
C VAL A 191 4.15 32.43 21.40
N SER A 192 3.46 32.47 22.53
CA SER A 192 3.74 31.58 23.67
C SER A 192 3.00 30.24 23.54
N THR A 193 3.42 29.24 24.33
CA THR A 193 2.71 27.95 24.47
C THR A 193 1.20 28.14 24.72
N ASN A 194 0.85 29.12 25.55
CA ASN A 194 -0.51 29.41 25.98
C ASN A 194 -1.41 30.00 24.87
N ASP A 195 -0.82 30.57 23.81
CA ASP A 195 -1.57 31.15 22.68
C ASP A 195 -1.92 30.10 21.62
N THR A 196 -1.16 29.01 21.56
CA THR A 196 -1.32 27.95 20.55
C THR A 196 -2.72 27.29 20.51
N PRO A 197 -3.45 27.05 21.63
CA PRO A 197 -4.84 26.57 21.58
C PRO A 197 -5.81 27.63 21.01
N GLY A 198 -5.52 28.92 21.23
CA GLY A 198 -6.26 30.04 20.66
C GLY A 198 -6.10 30.11 19.15
N LEU A 199 -4.88 29.92 18.66
CA LEU A 199 -4.56 29.85 17.23
C LEU A 199 -5.29 28.67 16.55
N LEU A 200 -5.29 27.50 17.19
CA LEU A 200 -6.01 26.32 16.69
C LEU A 200 -7.53 26.54 16.65
N ALA A 201 -8.08 27.27 17.62
CA ALA A 201 -9.49 27.65 17.67
C ALA A 201 -9.88 28.77 16.67
N ALA A 202 -8.91 29.53 16.15
CA ALA A 202 -9.13 30.60 15.17
C ALA A 202 -9.33 30.09 13.73
N THR A 203 -8.96 28.83 13.48
CA THR A 203 -9.05 28.16 12.16
C THR A 203 -10.47 28.15 11.58
N LEU A 204 -10.58 28.19 10.25
CA LEU A 204 -11.87 28.18 9.56
C LEU A 204 -12.62 26.85 9.76
N GLU A 205 -11.88 25.75 9.87
CA GLU A 205 -12.38 24.42 10.17
C GLU A 205 -13.06 24.38 11.55
N ALA A 206 -12.41 24.92 12.59
CA ALA A 206 -12.96 25.01 13.95
C ALA A 206 -14.16 25.98 14.06
N ARG A 207 -14.16 27.06 13.28
CA ARG A 207 -15.23 28.09 13.31
C ARG A 207 -16.56 27.65 12.71
N ARG A 208 -16.59 26.67 11.80
CA ARG A 208 -17.81 26.25 11.07
C ARG A 208 -18.84 25.48 11.90
N GLN A 209 -18.52 25.07 13.13
CA GLN A 209 -19.26 23.99 13.82
C GLN A 209 -19.87 24.35 15.18
N MET A 210 -19.65 25.55 15.72
CA MET A 210 -19.95 25.81 17.14
C MET A 210 -21.41 26.25 17.37
N CYS A 211 -22.23 25.38 17.95
CA CYS A 211 -23.65 25.65 18.25
C CYS A 211 -24.04 25.38 19.73
N ALA A 212 -23.25 24.61 20.48
CA ALA A 212 -23.55 24.24 21.86
C ALA A 212 -23.25 25.35 22.90
N ASP A 213 -23.93 25.25 24.05
CA ASP A 213 -23.68 26.10 25.22
C ASP A 213 -22.53 25.53 26.08
N ILE A 214 -21.55 26.38 26.38
CA ILE A 214 -20.31 26.02 27.07
C ILE A 214 -20.31 26.41 28.57
N ARG A 215 -21.32 27.15 29.04
CA ARG A 215 -21.39 27.67 30.42
C ARG A 215 -21.11 26.62 31.52
N PRO A 216 -21.71 25.41 31.49
CA PRO A 216 -21.44 24.38 32.52
C PRO A 216 -19.96 23.97 32.62
N VAL A 217 -19.22 24.04 31.51
CA VAL A 217 -17.79 23.72 31.45
C VAL A 217 -16.96 24.88 31.98
N LEU A 218 -17.33 26.13 31.67
CA LEU A 218 -16.67 27.31 32.23
C LEU A 218 -16.83 27.37 33.76
N ASP A 219 -18.02 27.04 34.27
CA ASP A 219 -18.29 26.96 35.71
C ASP A 219 -17.48 25.82 36.39
N ALA A 220 -17.28 24.69 35.70
CA ALA A 220 -16.40 23.60 36.14
C ALA A 220 -14.91 24.00 36.10
N MET A 221 -14.47 24.78 35.11
CA MET A 221 -13.11 25.32 35.04
C MET A 221 -12.81 26.31 36.17
N VAL A 222 -13.80 27.12 36.58
CA VAL A 222 -13.66 28.08 37.70
C VAL A 222 -13.69 27.38 39.06
N SER A 223 -14.54 26.37 39.23
CA SER A 223 -14.65 25.63 40.51
C SER A 223 -13.50 24.66 40.77
N SER A 224 -12.87 24.11 39.72
CA SER A 224 -11.74 23.18 39.86
C SER A 224 -10.43 23.86 40.29
N HIS A 225 -10.22 25.14 39.98
CA HIS A 225 -9.10 25.95 40.46
C HIS A 225 -9.59 27.36 40.88
N PRO A 226 -10.00 27.55 42.15
CA PRO A 226 -10.42 28.84 42.66
C PRO A 226 -9.20 29.73 42.98
N GLU A 227 -8.52 30.21 41.94
CA GLU A 227 -7.56 31.30 42.10
C GLU A 227 -8.27 32.54 42.70
N PRO A 228 -7.60 33.35 43.53
CA PRO A 228 -8.11 34.66 43.89
C PRO A 228 -8.33 35.46 42.61
N LEU A 229 -9.48 36.14 42.50
CA LEU A 229 -9.85 36.89 41.28
C LEU A 229 -8.71 37.83 40.88
N GLN A 230 -8.02 37.51 39.78
CA GLN A 230 -6.91 38.32 39.28
C GLN A 230 -7.42 39.54 38.50
N PRO A 231 -6.65 40.64 38.45
CA PRO A 231 -6.89 41.75 37.53
C PRO A 231 -7.12 41.27 36.08
N GLY A 232 -8.18 41.78 35.45
CA GLY A 232 -8.61 41.43 34.09
C GLY A 232 -9.78 40.45 33.98
N ILE A 233 -10.30 39.91 35.09
CA ILE A 233 -11.50 39.04 35.06
C ILE A 233 -12.77 39.88 34.91
N VAL A 234 -13.69 39.44 34.04
CA VAL A 234 -15.03 40.03 33.91
C VAL A 234 -15.89 39.56 35.08
N VAL A 235 -16.44 40.48 35.84
CA VAL A 235 -17.30 40.21 37.00
C VAL A 235 -18.73 40.71 36.76
N GLN A 236 -19.70 40.01 37.34
CA GLN A 236 -21.11 40.41 37.41
C GLN A 236 -21.49 40.78 38.84
N PHE A 237 -22.35 41.78 39.00
CA PHE A 237 -22.84 42.18 40.32
C PHE A 237 -24.04 41.32 40.74
N VAL A 238 -23.97 40.71 41.92
CA VAL A 238 -25.10 40.02 42.55
C VAL A 238 -25.95 41.04 43.29
N GLN A 239 -27.20 41.20 42.85
CA GLN A 239 -28.13 42.14 43.48
C GLN A 239 -28.87 41.44 44.64
N ALA A 240 -28.73 41.97 45.86
CA ALA A 240 -29.60 41.60 46.97
C ALA A 240 -31.00 42.20 46.76
N THR A 241 -32.04 41.46 47.13
CA THR A 241 -33.44 41.69 46.76
C THR A 241 -34.04 43.02 47.24
N GLY A 242 -34.72 43.74 46.36
CA GLY A 242 -35.56 44.89 46.74
C GLY A 242 -36.09 45.73 45.58
N SER A 243 -37.17 45.29 44.93
CA SER A 243 -38.00 46.01 43.92
C SER A 243 -37.33 46.54 42.63
N GLY A 244 -37.84 46.07 41.48
CA GLY A 244 -37.55 46.61 40.14
C GLY A 244 -36.42 45.89 39.40
N GLU A 245 -36.74 45.27 38.25
CA GLU A 245 -35.76 44.61 37.39
C GLU A 245 -35.02 45.64 36.49
N GLU A 246 -33.72 45.82 36.72
CA GLU A 246 -32.78 46.36 35.71
C GLU A 246 -31.75 45.28 35.32
N PRO A 247 -31.23 45.27 34.08
CA PRO A 247 -30.22 44.30 33.66
C PRO A 247 -28.91 44.49 34.44
N GLY A 248 -28.43 43.41 35.05
CA GLY A 248 -27.20 43.39 35.87
C GLY A 248 -25.98 43.90 35.11
N ARG A 249 -25.32 44.92 35.65
CA ARG A 249 -24.12 45.53 35.05
C ARG A 249 -22.95 44.56 35.07
N ARG A 250 -22.02 44.74 34.12
CA ARG A 250 -20.77 43.97 34.01
C ARG A 250 -19.58 44.90 34.25
N GLY A 251 -18.43 44.34 34.60
CA GLY A 251 -17.20 45.11 34.73
C GLY A 251 -15.95 44.25 34.70
N VAL A 252 -14.78 44.88 34.68
CA VAL A 252 -13.47 44.21 34.71
C VAL A 252 -12.77 44.54 36.03
N LEU A 253 -12.28 43.52 36.74
CA LEU A 253 -11.50 43.72 37.96
C LEU A 253 -10.17 44.40 37.62
N ARG A 254 -9.88 45.56 38.21
CA ARG A 254 -8.63 46.33 38.06
C ARG A 254 -7.60 46.00 39.13
N GLN A 255 -8.01 45.93 40.40
CA GLN A 255 -7.10 45.66 41.51
C GLN A 255 -7.82 44.96 42.68
N MET A 256 -7.11 44.09 43.39
CA MET A 256 -7.51 43.49 44.66
C MET A 256 -6.86 44.24 45.82
N GLY A 257 -7.66 44.81 46.72
CA GLY A 257 -7.17 45.39 47.97
C GLY A 257 -7.02 44.32 49.06
N PRO A 258 -6.08 44.50 50.02
CA PRO A 258 -5.85 43.53 51.10
C PRO A 258 -7.08 43.31 52.00
N ASP A 259 -7.98 44.29 52.07
CA ASP A 259 -9.15 44.31 52.99
C ASP A 259 -10.39 43.57 52.43
N GLY A 260 -10.24 42.74 51.38
CA GLY A 260 -11.36 42.04 50.73
C GLY A 260 -12.27 42.96 49.89
N ARG A 261 -11.79 44.16 49.54
CA ARG A 261 -12.44 45.10 48.61
C ARG A 261 -11.76 45.03 47.24
N CYS A 262 -12.58 45.07 46.20
CA CYS A 262 -12.19 44.89 44.81
C CYS A 262 -12.44 46.19 44.03
N GLU A 263 -11.46 46.69 43.30
CA GLU A 263 -11.64 47.81 42.38
C GLU A 263 -12.04 47.30 41.00
N VAL A 264 -13.22 47.69 40.52
CA VAL A 264 -13.85 47.18 39.29
C VAL A 264 -14.18 48.33 38.34
N GLU A 265 -13.73 48.20 37.10
CA GLU A 265 -14.12 49.04 35.98
C GLU A 265 -15.53 48.65 35.50
N VAL A 266 -16.53 49.49 35.72
CA VAL A 266 -17.95 49.19 35.43
C VAL A 266 -18.30 49.61 34.02
N TRP A 267 -18.81 48.67 33.22
CA TRP A 267 -19.27 48.91 31.87
C TRP A 267 -20.72 49.46 31.85
N PRO A 268 -21.05 50.37 30.92
CA PRO A 268 -22.44 50.76 30.67
C PRO A 268 -23.27 49.56 30.16
N PRO A 269 -24.62 49.60 30.30
CA PRO A 269 -25.49 48.50 29.89
C PRO A 269 -25.48 48.23 28.36
N SER A 270 -24.91 49.14 27.57
CA SER A 270 -24.70 49.01 26.12
C SER A 270 -23.49 48.15 25.73
N GLY A 271 -22.58 47.81 26.64
CA GLY A 271 -21.36 47.03 26.36
C GLY A 271 -20.08 47.68 26.90
N PRO A 272 -18.89 47.16 26.53
CA PRO A 272 -17.62 47.76 26.94
C PRO A 272 -17.47 49.20 26.40
N PRO A 273 -16.91 50.14 27.19
CA PRO A 273 -16.75 51.53 26.78
C PRO A 273 -15.83 51.65 25.55
N GLN A 274 -16.20 52.50 24.59
CA GLN A 274 -15.41 52.69 23.36
C GLN A 274 -14.46 53.89 23.45
N LYS A 275 -14.62 54.74 24.48
CA LYS A 275 -13.77 55.90 24.74
C LYS A 275 -13.24 55.88 26.18
N PRO A 276 -12.00 56.34 26.44
CA PRO A 276 -11.42 56.32 27.78
C PRO A 276 -12.17 57.18 28.81
N GLU A 277 -12.96 58.16 28.36
CA GLU A 277 -13.77 59.04 29.22
C GLU A 277 -15.05 58.37 29.76
N GLU A 278 -15.46 57.23 29.19
CA GLU A 278 -16.66 56.46 29.63
C GLU A 278 -16.34 55.44 30.74
N VAL A 279 -15.07 55.33 31.13
CA VAL A 279 -14.53 54.32 32.05
C VAL A 279 -14.81 54.73 33.51
N GLN A 280 -15.83 54.13 34.14
CA GLN A 280 -16.12 54.36 35.57
C GLN A 280 -15.55 53.26 36.47
N THR A 281 -14.48 53.57 37.20
CA THR A 281 -13.93 52.67 38.23
C THR A 281 -14.68 52.81 39.56
N LYS A 282 -15.08 51.69 40.18
CA LYS A 282 -15.81 51.65 41.45
C LYS A 282 -15.34 50.50 42.35
N ILE A 283 -15.35 50.71 43.66
CA ILE A 283 -14.87 49.74 44.65
C ILE A 283 -16.07 48.97 45.23
N PHE A 284 -15.98 47.64 45.28
CA PHE A 284 -17.03 46.74 45.77
C PHE A 284 -16.51 45.74 46.81
N PRO A 285 -17.35 45.26 47.75
CA PRO A 285 -17.03 44.11 48.60
C PRO A 285 -17.02 42.82 47.76
N ARG A 286 -16.10 41.89 48.04
CA ARG A 286 -16.01 40.60 47.33
C ARG A 286 -17.32 39.79 47.35
N SER A 287 -18.15 39.93 48.38
CA SER A 287 -19.45 39.24 48.50
C SER A 287 -20.52 39.69 47.50
N VAL A 288 -20.34 40.83 46.83
CA VAL A 288 -21.28 41.41 45.84
C VAL A 288 -20.91 40.99 44.40
N LEU A 289 -19.79 40.29 44.22
CA LEU A 289 -19.29 39.86 42.91
C LEU A 289 -19.61 38.37 42.67
N ALA A 290 -20.34 38.08 41.59
CA ALA A 290 -20.41 36.74 41.01
C ALA A 290 -19.19 36.50 40.11
N SER A 291 -18.66 35.28 40.13
CA SER A 291 -17.70 34.83 39.13
C SER A 291 -18.37 34.77 37.76
N SER A 292 -17.79 35.42 36.76
CA SER A 292 -18.11 35.18 35.35
C SER A 292 -16.84 34.91 34.55
N GLU A 293 -16.98 34.02 33.56
CA GLU A 293 -16.01 33.52 32.56
C GLU A 293 -14.50 33.59 32.92
N PRO A 294 -13.81 32.43 33.06
CA PRO A 294 -12.37 32.41 33.35
C PRO A 294 -11.56 33.07 32.23
N ARG A 295 -10.44 33.71 32.59
CA ARG A 295 -9.50 34.32 31.63
C ARG A 295 -8.70 33.22 30.93
N ILE A 296 -9.32 32.58 29.95
CA ILE A 296 -8.66 31.64 29.04
C ILE A 296 -7.53 32.39 28.31
N PRO A 297 -6.27 31.89 28.33
CA PRO A 297 -5.22 32.46 27.52
C PRO A 297 -5.57 32.27 26.04
N CYS A 298 -5.74 33.39 25.35
CA CYS A 298 -6.10 33.47 23.95
C CYS A 298 -5.84 34.92 23.51
N SER A 299 -4.96 35.11 22.54
CA SER A 299 -4.69 36.42 21.92
C SER A 299 -5.89 36.99 21.16
N PHE A 300 -6.86 36.16 20.77
CA PHE A 300 -8.03 36.57 19.99
C PHE A 300 -9.19 37.07 20.86
N SER A 301 -9.72 38.24 20.52
CA SER A 301 -10.90 38.86 21.15
C SER A 301 -12.24 38.25 20.72
N ASP A 302 -12.27 37.47 19.63
CA ASP A 302 -13.49 36.83 19.09
C ASP A 302 -14.06 35.78 20.06
N ASN A 303 -15.31 35.98 20.47
CA ASN A 303 -16.03 35.07 21.37
C ASN A 303 -16.15 33.64 20.82
N LEU A 304 -16.19 33.43 19.50
CA LEU A 304 -16.22 32.09 18.91
C LEU A 304 -14.88 31.37 19.12
N VAL A 305 -13.77 32.10 18.93
CA VAL A 305 -12.41 31.58 19.12
C VAL A 305 -12.14 31.31 20.59
N ARG A 306 -12.50 32.25 21.49
CA ARG A 306 -12.33 32.08 22.94
C ARG A 306 -13.10 30.86 23.48
N ARG A 307 -14.33 30.62 23.00
CA ARG A 307 -15.10 29.41 23.37
C ARG A 307 -14.49 28.13 22.78
N GLY A 308 -13.97 28.18 21.55
CA GLY A 308 -13.23 27.08 20.95
C GLY A 308 -11.98 26.72 21.77
N ALA A 309 -11.20 27.72 22.17
CA ALA A 309 -10.02 27.56 23.02
C ALA A 309 -10.42 26.99 24.40
N ALA A 310 -11.47 27.51 25.03
CA ALA A 310 -11.99 27.00 26.30
C ALA A 310 -12.28 25.49 26.26
N MET A 311 -12.85 25.00 25.16
CA MET A 311 -13.17 23.59 24.97
C MET A 311 -11.91 22.71 24.86
N LEU A 312 -10.85 23.20 24.23
CA LEU A 312 -9.54 22.53 24.18
C LEU A 312 -8.88 22.51 25.57
N TRP A 313 -8.91 23.64 26.30
CA TRP A 313 -8.43 23.72 27.68
C TRP A 313 -9.20 22.79 28.63
N ALA A 314 -10.53 22.69 28.48
CA ALA A 314 -11.34 21.76 29.26
C ALA A 314 -11.05 20.29 28.95
N HIS A 315 -10.66 19.96 27.72
CA HIS A 315 -10.18 18.63 27.35
C HIS A 315 -8.81 18.31 27.97
N MET A 316 -7.83 19.22 27.86
CA MET A 316 -6.51 19.07 28.49
C MET A 316 -6.61 18.89 30.02
N ARG A 317 -7.65 19.45 30.65
CA ARG A 317 -7.97 19.28 32.08
C ARG A 317 -8.94 18.12 32.40
N ARG A 318 -9.21 17.25 31.42
CA ARG A 318 -10.07 16.04 31.54
C ARG A 318 -11.51 16.33 32.05
N LEU A 319 -12.04 17.53 31.84
CA LEU A 319 -13.38 17.97 32.31
C LEU A 319 -14.56 17.41 31.49
N HIS A 320 -14.35 16.30 30.77
CA HIS A 320 -15.37 15.61 29.96
C HIS A 320 -16.70 15.33 30.70
N PRO A 321 -16.73 14.95 31.99
CA PRO A 321 -17.99 14.71 32.72
C PRO A 321 -18.90 15.94 32.86
N HIS A 322 -18.36 17.15 32.74
CA HIS A 322 -19.11 18.41 32.81
C HIS A 322 -19.58 18.91 31.44
N MET A 323 -19.23 18.21 30.36
CA MET A 323 -19.64 18.55 29.00
C MET A 323 -20.98 17.89 28.65
N THR A 324 -21.86 18.63 27.97
CA THR A 324 -23.09 18.04 27.40
C THR A 324 -22.73 17.09 26.24
N PRO A 325 -23.56 16.07 25.91
CA PRO A 325 -23.27 15.15 24.80
C PRO A 325 -23.09 15.85 23.44
N MET A 326 -23.76 16.99 23.22
CA MET A 326 -23.55 17.82 22.03
C MET A 326 -22.16 18.45 22.02
N LEU A 327 -21.70 18.98 23.17
CA LEU A 327 -20.38 19.60 23.29
C LEU A 327 -19.25 18.55 23.23
N GLN A 328 -19.47 17.35 23.76
CA GLN A 328 -18.55 16.22 23.58
C GLN A 328 -18.43 15.84 22.10
N ALA A 329 -19.53 15.77 21.36
CA ALA A 329 -19.49 15.52 19.91
C ALA A 329 -18.80 16.65 19.13
N GLU A 330 -18.99 17.93 19.50
CA GLU A 330 -18.22 19.04 18.93
C GLU A 330 -16.71 18.92 19.24
N LEU A 331 -16.34 18.57 20.49
CA LEU A 331 -14.95 18.34 20.88
C LEU A 331 -14.31 17.20 20.08
N THR A 332 -14.95 16.03 20.00
CA THR A 332 -14.50 14.89 19.22
C THR A 332 -14.22 15.27 17.77
N ASN A 333 -15.15 15.97 17.11
CA ASN A 333 -14.97 16.42 15.73
C ASN A 333 -13.77 17.37 15.54
N ARG A 334 -13.46 18.21 16.54
CA ARG A 334 -12.26 19.06 16.50
C ARG A 334 -10.98 18.25 16.74
N LEU A 335 -10.95 17.38 17.75
CA LEU A 335 -9.78 16.54 18.07
C LEU A 335 -9.35 15.69 16.87
N MET A 336 -10.29 15.14 16.10
CA MET A 336 -10.03 14.45 14.83
C MET A 336 -9.27 15.29 13.78
N GLN A 337 -9.36 16.61 13.84
CA GLN A 337 -8.71 17.55 12.91
C GLN A 337 -7.41 18.12 13.48
N THR A 338 -7.22 18.10 14.81
CA THR A 338 -6.07 18.76 15.46
C THR A 338 -4.70 18.27 15.01
N PRO A 339 -4.43 16.96 14.73
CA PRO A 339 -3.10 16.55 14.27
C PRO A 339 -2.72 17.22 12.94
N LYS A 340 -3.64 17.26 11.96
CA LYS A 340 -3.39 17.89 10.66
C LYS A 340 -3.08 19.38 10.78
N LEU A 341 -3.85 20.07 11.63
CA LEU A 341 -3.66 21.50 11.89
C LEU A 341 -2.34 21.77 12.65
N CYS A 342 -1.98 20.94 13.64
CA CYS A 342 -0.70 21.06 14.35
C CYS A 342 0.49 20.83 13.43
N ARG A 343 0.44 19.82 12.53
CA ARG A 343 1.49 19.63 11.50
C ARG A 343 1.66 20.86 10.61
N ALA A 344 0.57 21.53 10.24
CA ALA A 344 0.64 22.77 9.45
C ALA A 344 1.21 23.95 10.24
N MET A 345 0.84 24.11 11.52
CA MET A 345 1.44 25.10 12.41
C MET A 345 2.95 24.87 12.57
N ILE A 346 3.39 23.63 12.78
CA ILE A 346 4.81 23.23 12.86
C ILE A 346 5.52 23.56 11.55
N SER A 347 4.96 23.16 10.40
CA SER A 347 5.54 23.39 9.08
C SER A 347 5.74 24.89 8.80
N ILE A 348 4.75 25.73 9.10
CA ILE A 348 4.84 27.20 8.92
C ILE A 348 5.89 27.79 9.89
N ALA A 349 5.83 27.43 11.17
CA ALA A 349 6.77 27.94 12.18
C ALA A 349 8.23 27.51 11.90
N ALA A 350 8.45 26.37 11.24
CA ALA A 350 9.77 25.87 10.88
C ALA A 350 10.37 26.57 9.64
N HIS A 351 9.56 27.01 8.68
CA HIS A 351 10.06 27.63 7.45
C HIS A 351 10.33 29.14 7.56
N GLY A 352 9.62 29.85 8.44
CA GLY A 352 9.85 31.28 8.71
C GLY A 352 9.52 32.24 7.55
N GLU A 353 9.67 33.54 7.80
CA GLU A 353 9.56 34.58 6.76
C GLU A 353 10.93 35.04 6.26
N GLY A 354 11.23 34.74 4.99
CA GLY A 354 12.41 35.27 4.28
C GLY A 354 13.74 34.77 4.86
N ASP A 355 14.64 35.70 5.18
CA ASP A 355 16.00 35.39 5.68
C ASP A 355 16.02 35.04 7.19
N ARG A 356 14.84 35.00 7.84
CA ARG A 356 14.68 34.63 9.25
C ARG A 356 14.51 33.12 9.38
N SER A 357 15.40 32.47 10.13
CA SER A 357 15.27 31.06 10.48
C SER A 357 14.02 30.76 11.29
N GLY A 358 13.50 29.54 11.12
CA GLY A 358 12.30 29.05 11.81
C GLY A 358 12.34 29.21 13.34
N PHE A 359 11.16 29.46 13.91
CA PHE A 359 10.98 29.84 15.31
C PHE A 359 10.96 28.58 16.19
N ILE A 360 12.14 28.14 16.65
CA ILE A 360 12.30 26.89 17.43
C ILE A 360 11.34 26.81 18.63
N ASP A 361 11.20 27.87 19.42
CA ASP A 361 10.35 27.84 20.61
C ASP A 361 8.85 27.74 20.26
N VAL A 362 8.42 28.26 19.10
CA VAL A 362 7.05 28.13 18.59
C VAL A 362 6.82 26.75 18.01
N VAL A 363 7.77 26.20 17.25
CA VAL A 363 7.73 24.80 16.77
C VAL A 363 7.60 23.84 17.96
N ARG A 364 8.44 24.00 18.98
CA ARG A 364 8.36 23.23 20.23
C ARG A 364 7.01 23.41 20.92
N SER A 365 6.48 24.63 20.98
CA SER A 365 5.15 24.92 21.54
C SER A 365 4.01 24.21 20.78
N CYS A 366 4.07 24.15 19.45
CA CYS A 366 3.11 23.43 18.62
C CYS A 366 3.20 21.89 18.80
N ILE A 367 4.41 21.33 18.95
CA ILE A 367 4.60 19.91 19.28
C ILE A 367 4.09 19.61 20.70
N MET A 368 4.33 20.52 21.65
CA MET A 368 3.79 20.43 23.01
C MET A 368 2.25 20.46 23.01
N LEU A 369 1.62 21.34 22.24
CA LEU A 369 0.16 21.37 22.06
C LEU A 369 -0.36 20.02 21.53
N SER A 370 0.30 19.43 20.52
CA SER A 370 -0.09 18.13 19.98
C SER A 370 -0.12 17.04 21.06
N ARG A 371 0.97 16.86 21.81
CA ARG A 371 1.02 15.83 22.87
C ARG A 371 0.04 16.12 24.03
N CYS A 372 -0.18 17.38 24.39
CA CYS A 372 -1.16 17.77 25.42
C CYS A 372 -2.60 17.44 25.00
N LEU A 373 -2.93 17.62 23.72
CA LEU A 373 -4.23 17.23 23.15
C LEU A 373 -4.37 15.72 22.95
N VAL A 374 -3.29 14.98 22.66
CA VAL A 374 -3.34 13.51 22.55
C VAL A 374 -3.48 12.85 23.92
N GLN A 375 -2.74 13.32 24.94
CA GLN A 375 -2.72 12.73 26.29
C GLN A 375 -3.75 13.32 27.26
N ALA A 376 -4.47 14.36 26.84
CA ALA A 376 -5.36 15.16 27.68
C ALA A 376 -4.68 15.60 28.99
N ILE A 377 -3.61 16.39 28.87
CA ILE A 377 -2.84 16.99 29.99
C ILE A 377 -2.61 18.48 29.73
N ASP A 378 -2.53 19.31 30.77
CA ASP A 378 -2.18 20.73 30.67
C ASP A 378 -0.66 20.90 30.40
N PHE A 379 -0.22 22.05 29.88
CA PHE A 379 1.20 22.29 29.55
C PHE A 379 2.12 22.33 30.78
N ASN A 380 1.55 22.68 31.94
CA ASN A 380 2.27 22.78 33.21
C ASN A 380 2.13 21.51 34.07
N ASP A 381 1.33 20.53 33.62
CA ASP A 381 1.14 19.28 34.35
C ASP A 381 2.39 18.39 34.28
N SER A 382 2.56 17.54 35.30
CA SER A 382 3.62 16.54 35.28
C SER A 382 3.34 15.47 34.21
N PRO A 383 4.33 15.09 33.39
CA PRO A 383 4.21 13.98 32.43
C PRO A 383 3.75 12.65 33.05
N LEU A 384 3.89 12.46 34.37
CA LEU A 384 3.39 11.27 35.06
C LEU A 384 1.86 11.11 35.00
N LEU A 385 1.09 12.16 34.69
CA LEU A 385 -0.37 12.04 34.48
C LEU A 385 -0.77 11.24 33.22
N GLN A 386 0.20 10.87 32.39
CA GLN A 386 0.02 9.91 31.28
C GLN A 386 -0.11 8.46 31.78
N LEU A 387 0.42 8.14 32.97
CA LEU A 387 0.36 6.80 33.54
C LEU A 387 -1.08 6.40 33.89
N PRO A 388 -1.49 5.13 33.65
CA PRO A 388 -2.75 4.60 34.15
C PRO A 388 -2.89 4.82 35.66
N HIS A 389 -4.12 5.08 36.11
CA HIS A 389 -4.51 5.25 37.53
C HIS A 389 -3.91 6.45 38.29
N VAL A 390 -2.93 7.18 37.74
CA VAL A 390 -2.32 8.36 38.39
C VAL A 390 -3.23 9.59 38.22
N LYS A 391 -3.80 10.07 39.33
CA LYS A 391 -4.70 11.24 39.38
C LYS A 391 -4.04 12.52 39.90
N SER A 392 -2.95 12.40 40.64
CA SER A 392 -2.21 13.51 41.26
C SER A 392 -0.78 13.08 41.50
N VAL A 393 0.17 14.01 41.44
CA VAL A 393 1.61 13.72 41.49
C VAL A 393 2.24 14.36 42.73
N PRO A 394 2.96 13.59 43.59
CA PRO A 394 3.64 14.16 44.75
C PRO A 394 4.86 15.00 44.35
N LYS A 395 5.21 16.01 45.16
CA LYS A 395 6.32 16.94 44.87
C LYS A 395 7.71 16.30 44.73
N ALA A 396 7.89 15.07 45.20
CA ALA A 396 9.15 14.32 45.15
C ALA A 396 9.08 13.10 44.20
N ALA A 397 8.16 13.12 43.23
CA ALA A 397 7.99 12.05 42.25
C ALA A 397 9.22 11.90 41.31
N PRO A 398 9.49 10.68 40.79
CA PRO A 398 10.48 10.45 39.74
C PRO A 398 10.07 11.08 38.40
N THR A 399 10.99 11.19 37.43
CA THR A 399 10.61 11.50 36.04
C THR A 399 9.89 10.33 35.37
N LEU A 400 9.12 10.58 34.29
CA LEU A 400 8.48 9.49 33.54
C LEU A 400 9.52 8.52 32.96
N ARG A 401 10.69 9.04 32.55
CA ARG A 401 11.81 8.23 32.05
C ARG A 401 12.35 7.29 33.14
N GLU A 402 12.60 7.77 34.37
CA GLU A 402 12.96 6.92 35.51
C GLU A 402 11.93 5.81 35.79
N VAL A 403 10.62 6.10 35.65
CA VAL A 403 9.55 5.11 35.84
C VAL A 403 9.57 4.05 34.75
N VAL A 404 9.76 4.44 33.48
CA VAL A 404 9.85 3.51 32.33
C VAL A 404 11.10 2.64 32.41
N GLU A 405 12.24 3.22 32.78
CA GLU A 405 13.51 2.50 32.96
C GLU A 405 13.51 1.59 34.21
N SER A 406 12.79 1.97 35.28
CA SER A 406 12.81 1.25 36.56
C SER A 406 11.46 1.31 37.32
N VAL A 407 10.50 0.47 36.90
CA VAL A 407 9.10 0.56 37.36
C VAL A 407 8.96 0.34 38.89
N GLU A 408 9.49 -0.74 39.44
CA GLU A 408 9.28 -1.13 40.85
C GLU A 408 9.80 -0.13 41.91
N PRO A 409 11.06 0.36 41.86
CA PRO A 409 11.54 1.34 42.83
C PRO A 409 10.84 2.70 42.66
N SER A 410 10.47 3.05 41.42
CA SER A 410 9.84 4.33 41.10
C SER A 410 8.36 4.39 41.53
N LEU A 411 7.61 3.29 41.42
CA LEU A 411 6.22 3.22 41.87
C LEU A 411 6.08 3.47 43.38
N LYS A 412 7.02 2.98 44.20
CA LYS A 412 7.06 3.23 45.65
C LYS A 412 7.16 4.72 46.00
N ARG A 413 7.63 5.57 45.08
CA ARG A 413 7.71 7.04 45.22
C ARG A 413 6.46 7.78 44.70
N LEU A 414 5.62 7.15 43.86
CA LEU A 414 4.36 7.73 43.39
C LEU A 414 3.21 7.53 44.39
N GLY A 415 3.11 6.35 45.01
CA GLY A 415 2.05 6.04 45.98
C GLY A 415 1.78 4.55 46.11
N ASN A 416 0.72 4.22 46.87
CA ASN A 416 0.27 2.84 47.05
C ASN A 416 -0.72 2.47 45.94
N PHE A 417 -0.35 1.51 45.11
CA PHE A 417 -1.18 0.95 44.03
C PHE A 417 -1.61 -0.48 44.38
N THR A 418 -2.76 -0.94 43.87
CA THR A 418 -3.12 -2.36 43.97
C THR A 418 -2.24 -3.20 43.03
N PRO A 419 -2.05 -4.52 43.27
CA PRO A 419 -1.26 -5.38 42.39
C PRO A 419 -1.69 -5.31 40.91
N GLN A 420 -3.00 -5.21 40.66
CA GLN A 420 -3.56 -5.04 39.30
C GLN A 420 -3.17 -3.69 38.67
N GLN A 421 -3.22 -2.60 39.43
CA GLN A 421 -2.78 -1.28 38.95
C GLN A 421 -1.26 -1.24 38.66
N VAL A 422 -0.46 -1.98 39.42
CA VAL A 422 0.98 -2.14 39.16
C VAL A 422 1.20 -2.85 37.82
N LEU A 423 0.45 -3.92 37.53
CA LEU A 423 0.51 -4.63 36.24
C LEU A 423 0.10 -3.73 35.07
N ASP A 424 -0.98 -2.95 35.21
CA ASP A 424 -1.41 -1.98 34.19
C ASP A 424 -0.31 -0.95 33.89
N ILE A 425 0.36 -0.43 34.94
CA ILE A 425 1.46 0.54 34.79
C ILE A 425 2.71 -0.12 34.19
N GLN A 426 3.06 -1.34 34.60
CA GLN A 426 4.16 -2.11 34.00
C GLN A 426 3.90 -2.36 32.50
N SER A 427 2.66 -2.68 32.12
CA SER A 427 2.25 -2.86 30.72
C SER A 427 2.39 -1.58 29.91
N PHE A 428 1.94 -0.43 30.46
CA PHE A 428 2.16 0.89 29.86
C PHE A 428 3.65 1.21 29.69
N CYS A 429 4.47 0.97 30.71
CA CYS A 429 5.92 1.24 30.65
C CYS A 429 6.65 0.38 29.60
N ARG A 430 6.20 -0.86 29.34
CA ARG A 430 6.74 -1.70 28.26
C ARG A 430 6.38 -1.17 26.87
N HIS A 431 5.16 -0.66 26.71
CA HIS A 431 4.60 -0.19 25.44
C HIS A 431 5.14 1.18 25.00
N VAL A 432 5.39 2.06 25.95
CA VAL A 432 5.82 3.45 25.72
C VAL A 432 7.26 3.51 25.17
N PRO A 433 7.55 4.37 24.17
CA PRO A 433 8.85 4.41 23.51
C PRO A 433 9.95 4.93 24.44
N LEU A 434 11.00 4.13 24.62
CA LEU A 434 12.27 4.56 25.22
C LEU A 434 13.31 4.66 24.10
N VAL A 435 13.77 5.88 23.82
CA VAL A 435 14.55 6.19 22.61
C VAL A 435 15.95 6.71 22.89
N GLU A 436 16.88 6.29 22.03
CA GLU A 436 18.24 6.81 21.90
C GLU A 436 18.46 7.30 20.47
N LEU A 437 19.34 8.28 20.31
CA LEU A 437 19.68 8.90 19.03
C LEU A 437 21.16 8.69 18.75
N SER A 438 21.45 8.26 17.53
CA SER A 438 22.80 8.26 16.95
C SER A 438 22.78 9.02 15.62
N TYR A 439 23.92 9.57 15.23
CA TYR A 439 24.06 10.30 13.96
C TYR A 439 25.34 9.90 13.23
N VAL A 440 25.31 10.05 11.92
CA VAL A 440 26.48 10.10 11.04
C VAL A 440 26.32 11.36 10.21
N ALA A 441 27.33 12.24 10.22
CA ALA A 441 27.37 13.44 9.40
C ALA A 441 28.41 13.20 8.29
N GLU A 442 27.98 13.24 7.04
CA GLU A 442 28.79 12.93 5.86
C GLU A 442 28.45 13.86 4.68
N VAL A 443 29.35 13.95 3.70
CA VAL A 443 29.10 14.51 2.37
C VAL A 443 29.18 13.34 1.38
N ASN A 444 28.36 13.33 0.34
CA ASN A 444 28.39 12.24 -0.65
C ASN A 444 29.78 12.18 -1.30
N ASP A 445 30.40 11.00 -1.23
CA ASP A 445 31.64 10.63 -1.92
C ASP A 445 32.90 11.46 -1.57
N GLU A 446 32.84 12.35 -0.57
CA GLU A 446 33.99 13.10 -0.02
C GLU A 446 34.17 12.82 1.50
N PRO A 447 35.41 12.58 1.99
CA PRO A 447 35.67 12.24 3.40
C PRO A 447 35.61 13.46 4.34
N ASP A 448 35.83 14.68 3.82
CA ASP A 448 35.87 15.92 4.57
C ASP A 448 34.75 16.87 4.11
N MET A 449 34.16 17.64 5.04
CA MET A 449 33.13 18.62 4.72
C MET A 449 33.74 19.97 4.34
N ALA A 450 33.56 20.46 3.11
CA ALA A 450 34.01 21.79 2.72
C ALA A 450 32.88 22.84 2.71
N GLU A 451 33.26 24.12 2.91
CA GLU A 451 32.34 25.26 2.83
C GLU A 451 31.52 25.28 1.53
N GLY A 452 30.18 25.28 1.68
CA GLY A 452 29.22 25.37 0.57
C GLY A 452 28.80 24.03 -0.05
N ASP A 453 29.35 22.91 0.39
CA ASP A 453 28.89 21.58 -0.06
C ASP A 453 27.54 21.19 0.58
N MET A 454 26.91 20.15 0.05
CA MET A 454 25.64 19.62 0.59
C MET A 454 25.95 18.49 1.58
N GLY A 455 25.92 18.83 2.87
CA GLY A 455 26.08 17.86 3.95
C GLY A 455 24.77 17.11 4.25
N THR A 456 24.91 15.86 4.66
CA THR A 456 23.79 15.01 5.08
C THR A 456 24.04 14.49 6.49
N ILE A 457 23.10 14.77 7.40
CA ILE A 457 23.07 14.15 8.73
C ILE A 457 22.12 12.96 8.68
N LYS A 458 22.66 11.75 8.63
CA LYS A 458 21.90 10.50 8.81
C LYS A 458 21.65 10.29 10.30
N VAL A 459 20.42 10.49 10.74
CA VAL A 459 19.97 10.27 12.12
C VAL A 459 19.32 8.89 12.21
N THR A 460 19.77 8.08 13.17
CA THR A 460 19.13 6.82 13.55
C THR A 460 18.54 6.94 14.94
N LEU A 461 17.22 6.78 15.04
CA LEU A 461 16.47 6.68 16.28
C LEU A 461 16.29 5.19 16.60
N THR A 462 16.79 4.78 17.77
CA THR A 462 16.77 3.39 18.24
C THR A 462 15.88 3.30 19.48
N ARG A 463 14.89 2.41 19.45
CA ARG A 463 13.99 2.12 20.57
C ARG A 463 14.60 1.00 21.42
N THR A 464 15.06 1.32 22.62
CA THR A 464 15.81 0.37 23.47
C THR A 464 14.90 -0.61 24.21
N ASN A 465 13.61 -0.31 24.36
CA ASN A 465 12.61 -1.19 24.97
C ASN A 465 12.06 -2.27 24.02
N LEU A 466 12.38 -2.23 22.72
CA LEU A 466 11.97 -3.23 21.72
C LEU A 466 13.10 -4.21 21.36
N ALA A 467 12.73 -5.46 21.12
CA ALA A 467 13.61 -6.44 20.47
C ALA A 467 13.74 -6.18 18.96
N GLU A 468 14.76 -6.78 18.33
CA GLU A 468 15.17 -6.55 16.94
C GLU A 468 14.08 -6.85 15.89
N SER A 469 13.13 -7.72 16.23
CA SER A 469 11.98 -8.10 15.41
C SER A 469 10.69 -7.34 15.74
N GLU A 470 10.62 -6.57 16.83
CA GLU A 470 9.37 -5.99 17.34
C GLU A 470 9.04 -4.61 16.75
N CYS A 471 7.75 -4.29 16.71
CA CYS A 471 7.22 -2.97 16.34
C CYS A 471 6.38 -2.35 17.47
N VAL A 472 6.42 -1.02 17.58
CA VAL A 472 5.55 -0.22 18.47
C VAL A 472 4.10 -0.29 17.99
N GLY A 473 3.17 -0.46 18.94
CA GLY A 473 1.73 -0.38 18.69
C GLY A 473 1.19 1.06 18.56
N PRO A 474 -0.14 1.24 18.56
CA PRO A 474 -0.74 2.58 18.57
C PRO A 474 -0.55 3.25 19.94
N VAL A 475 -0.49 4.57 19.96
CA VAL A 475 -0.31 5.39 21.18
C VAL A 475 -1.42 5.12 22.19
N HIS A 476 -1.03 4.89 23.44
CA HIS A 476 -1.95 4.82 24.58
C HIS A 476 -2.51 6.23 24.89
N ALA A 477 -3.68 6.54 24.31
CA ALA A 477 -4.35 7.83 24.44
C ALA A 477 -5.88 7.66 24.60
N PRO A 478 -6.39 7.24 25.77
CA PRO A 478 -7.80 6.86 25.95
C PRO A 478 -8.80 8.03 25.85
N PHE A 479 -8.32 9.27 25.99
CA PHE A 479 -9.15 10.49 25.86
C PHE A 479 -9.15 11.07 24.43
N PHE A 480 -8.36 10.50 23.51
CA PHE A 480 -8.28 10.95 22.12
C PHE A 480 -9.18 10.07 21.23
N PRO A 481 -9.99 10.64 20.32
CA PRO A 481 -11.05 9.89 19.63
C PRO A 481 -10.61 9.03 18.44
N ALA A 482 -9.33 9.04 18.07
CA ALA A 482 -8.79 8.26 16.96
C ALA A 482 -7.59 7.42 17.39
N VAL A 483 -7.42 6.26 16.73
CA VAL A 483 -6.15 5.54 16.76
C VAL A 483 -5.06 6.42 16.16
N LYS A 484 -3.99 6.67 16.92
CA LYS A 484 -2.84 7.46 16.51
C LYS A 484 -1.55 6.67 16.72
N PHE A 485 -0.60 6.84 15.81
CA PHE A 485 0.77 6.37 15.97
C PHE A 485 1.68 7.54 16.36
N GLU A 486 2.80 7.21 16.98
CA GLU A 486 3.82 8.20 17.34
C GLU A 486 4.44 8.85 16.10
N GLU A 487 4.65 10.16 16.16
CA GLU A 487 5.36 10.91 15.13
C GLU A 487 6.54 11.63 15.80
N TRP A 488 7.74 11.41 15.28
CA TRP A 488 8.97 11.93 15.87
C TRP A 488 9.47 13.12 15.05
N TRP A 489 9.39 14.31 15.63
CA TRP A 489 9.89 15.54 15.03
C TRP A 489 11.36 15.71 15.36
N LEU A 490 12.22 15.64 14.34
CA LEU A 490 13.63 16.01 14.44
C LEU A 490 13.75 17.51 14.28
N LEU A 491 14.32 18.18 15.29
CA LEU A 491 14.68 19.60 15.23
C LEU A 491 16.20 19.72 15.30
N VAL A 492 16.82 20.16 14.21
CA VAL A 492 18.27 20.43 14.14
C VAL A 492 18.47 21.92 14.29
N TYR A 493 19.20 22.35 15.33
CA TYR A 493 19.45 23.76 15.61
C TYR A 493 20.86 24.03 16.11
N ASP A 494 21.32 25.26 15.87
CA ASP A 494 22.58 25.78 16.38
C ASP A 494 22.41 26.24 17.84
N ASN A 495 23.25 25.70 18.73
CA ASN A 495 23.28 26.06 20.14
C ASN A 495 23.70 27.51 20.40
N ARG A 496 24.55 28.08 19.53
CA ARG A 496 25.08 29.44 19.68
C ARG A 496 24.07 30.49 19.20
N GLY A 497 23.39 30.23 18.08
CA GLY A 497 22.40 31.13 17.48
C GLY A 497 20.94 30.93 17.91
N ARG A 498 20.59 29.82 18.59
CA ARG A 498 19.18 29.34 18.75
C ARG A 498 18.41 29.27 17.43
N ARG A 499 19.14 29.08 16.34
CA ARG A 499 18.63 29.08 14.96
C ARG A 499 18.22 27.67 14.57
N LEU A 500 16.95 27.46 14.22
CA LEU A 500 16.52 26.23 13.55
C LEU A 500 17.20 26.18 12.17
N ILE A 501 17.87 25.07 11.90
CA ILE A 501 18.59 24.81 10.64
C ILE A 501 17.69 23.98 9.73
N ALA A 502 17.13 22.90 10.28
CA ALA A 502 16.22 22.01 9.59
C ALA A 502 15.26 21.35 10.58
N SER A 503 14.09 20.96 10.08
CA SER A 503 13.15 20.10 10.80
C SER A 503 12.62 19.02 9.87
N ASP A 504 12.56 17.78 10.33
CA ASP A 504 11.99 16.67 9.55
C ASP A 504 11.15 15.74 10.42
N LEU A 505 10.29 14.93 9.79
CA LEU A 505 9.33 14.05 10.43
C LEU A 505 9.73 12.58 10.25
N MET A 506 10.28 11.98 11.32
CA MET A 506 10.51 10.54 11.40
C MET A 506 9.18 9.79 11.56
N LEU A 507 8.88 8.93 10.58
CA LEU A 507 7.75 8.00 10.59
C LEU A 507 8.28 6.56 10.50
N GLY A 508 8.02 5.75 11.52
CA GLY A 508 8.42 4.35 11.55
C GLY A 508 8.14 3.71 12.92
N THR A 509 7.69 2.46 12.93
CA THR A 509 7.30 1.72 14.15
C THR A 509 8.29 0.64 14.57
N GLY A 510 9.30 0.31 13.75
CA GLY A 510 10.31 -0.70 14.08
C GLY A 510 11.34 -0.23 15.10
N ARG A 511 12.16 -1.16 15.63
CA ARG A 511 13.21 -0.84 16.61
C ARG A 511 14.16 0.29 16.17
N GLU A 512 14.66 0.25 14.94
CA GLU A 512 15.43 1.35 14.34
C GLU A 512 14.58 2.14 13.34
N THR A 513 14.74 3.46 13.30
CA THR A 513 14.16 4.34 12.28
C THR A 513 15.22 5.34 11.81
N LYS A 514 15.44 5.42 10.51
CA LYS A 514 16.55 6.17 9.89
C LYS A 514 16.00 7.26 8.97
N THR A 515 16.49 8.48 9.14
CA THR A 515 16.15 9.66 8.34
C THR A 515 17.40 10.48 8.06
N SER A 516 17.48 11.07 6.87
CA SER A 516 18.60 11.90 6.42
C SER A 516 18.18 13.37 6.31
N VAL A 517 18.79 14.24 7.10
CA VAL A 517 18.55 15.68 7.07
C VAL A 517 19.67 16.36 6.25
N ASN A 518 19.30 16.96 5.12
CA ASN A 518 20.25 17.64 4.24
C ASN A 518 20.40 19.11 4.64
N PHE A 519 21.63 19.62 4.58
CA PHE A 519 21.95 21.02 4.88
C PHE A 519 23.09 21.53 3.98
N ILE A 520 23.24 22.85 3.87
CA ILE A 520 24.39 23.45 3.19
C ILE A 520 25.46 23.69 4.24
N VAL A 521 26.68 23.18 4.00
CA VAL A 521 27.80 23.32 4.92
C VAL A 521 28.14 24.81 5.09
N PRO A 522 28.11 25.34 6.34
CA PRO A 522 28.40 26.75 6.62
C PRO A 522 29.88 27.10 6.42
N ARG A 523 30.24 28.36 6.74
CA ARG A 523 31.62 28.89 6.69
C ARG A 523 32.62 27.99 7.43
N PRO A 524 33.91 27.94 7.05
CA PRO A 524 34.90 27.09 7.69
C PRO A 524 35.02 27.36 9.19
N GLY A 525 35.09 26.28 9.98
CA GLY A 525 35.11 26.30 11.45
C GLY A 525 34.46 25.05 12.06
N ASP A 526 34.52 24.96 13.39
CA ASP A 526 33.88 23.88 14.17
C ASP A 526 32.45 24.29 14.57
N PHE A 527 31.48 23.40 14.34
CA PHE A 527 30.05 23.63 14.60
C PHE A 527 29.50 22.65 15.62
N ASP A 528 28.90 23.20 16.68
CA ASP A 528 28.23 22.45 17.76
C ASP A 528 26.70 22.60 17.63
N TRP A 529 26.07 21.69 16.90
CA TRP A 529 24.61 21.65 16.73
C TRP A 529 23.99 20.64 17.70
N THR A 530 22.68 20.72 17.91
CA THR A 530 21.93 19.70 18.64
C THR A 530 20.76 19.21 17.80
N ILE A 531 20.64 17.89 17.68
CA ILE A 531 19.42 17.21 17.24
C ILE A 531 18.54 17.02 18.48
N PHE A 532 17.31 17.52 18.42
CA PHE A 532 16.29 17.25 19.43
C PHE A 532 15.12 16.50 18.78
N ALA A 533 14.97 15.22 19.11
CA ALA A 533 13.84 14.40 18.68
C ALA A 533 12.71 14.53 19.70
N MET A 534 11.58 15.10 19.26
CA MET A 534 10.40 15.32 20.08
C MET A 534 9.23 14.44 19.63
N CYS A 535 8.64 13.67 20.54
CA CYS A 535 7.43 12.89 20.25
C CYS A 535 6.19 13.80 20.20
N ASP A 536 5.33 13.69 19.19
CA ASP A 536 4.09 14.47 19.11
C ASP A 536 2.95 13.91 19.99
N SER A 537 3.18 12.76 20.62
CA SER A 537 2.15 11.91 21.26
C SER A 537 2.42 11.59 22.73
N TYR A 538 3.67 11.66 23.18
CA TYR A 538 4.07 11.43 24.57
C TYR A 538 4.92 12.60 25.08
N ALA A 539 4.79 12.93 26.36
CA ALA A 539 5.59 13.95 27.04
C ALA A 539 6.65 13.32 27.95
N GLY A 540 7.85 13.93 28.03
CA GLY A 540 8.89 13.55 29.00
C GLY A 540 9.82 12.41 28.56
N LEU A 541 9.75 12.00 27.28
CA LEU A 541 10.56 10.91 26.69
C LEU A 541 11.32 11.39 25.44
N ASP A 542 11.50 12.70 25.32
CA ASP A 542 12.23 13.32 24.21
C ASP A 542 13.74 13.02 24.32
N ALA A 543 14.41 12.85 23.17
CA ALA A 543 15.84 12.54 23.12
C ALA A 543 16.65 13.68 22.48
N LYS A 544 17.87 13.90 22.98
CA LYS A 544 18.82 14.90 22.47
C LYS A 544 20.13 14.24 22.12
N CYS A 545 20.77 14.72 21.05
CA CYS A 545 22.10 14.31 20.64
C CYS A 545 22.86 15.53 20.12
N ASP A 546 24.08 15.74 20.62
CA ASP A 546 24.92 16.86 20.22
C ASP A 546 25.79 16.44 19.03
N VAL A 547 25.68 17.20 17.95
CA VAL A 547 26.34 16.99 16.66
C VAL A 547 27.50 17.97 16.54
N SER A 548 28.71 17.44 16.55
CA SER A 548 29.93 18.22 16.32
C SER A 548 30.55 17.81 14.98
N PHE A 549 30.75 18.76 14.08
CA PHE A 549 31.48 18.56 12.83
C PHE A 549 32.33 19.78 12.50
N ARG A 550 33.38 19.54 11.71
CA ARG A 550 34.32 20.58 11.27
C ARG A 550 34.13 20.85 9.79
N ALA A 551 33.83 22.10 9.44
CA ALA A 551 33.84 22.57 8.05
C ALA A 551 35.27 23.03 7.69
N ALA A 552 35.89 22.33 6.74
CA ALA A 552 37.14 22.72 6.13
C ALA A 552 36.94 23.87 5.13
N LYS A 553 38.01 24.61 4.86
CA LYS A 553 37.98 25.61 3.78
C LYS A 553 38.04 24.88 2.44
N ARG A 554 37.29 25.36 1.44
CA ARG A 554 37.24 24.74 0.10
C ARG A 554 38.60 24.63 -0.63
N THR A 555 39.63 25.32 -0.15
CA THR A 555 41.01 25.25 -0.65
C THR A 555 41.90 24.22 0.08
N GLU A 556 41.40 23.60 1.14
CA GLU A 556 42.16 22.69 2.03
C GLU A 556 41.75 21.22 1.87
N VAL A 557 40.64 20.95 1.16
CA VAL A 557 40.17 19.59 0.84
C VAL A 557 40.76 19.16 -0.50
N ASP A 558 41.51 18.05 -0.49
CA ASP A 558 42.08 17.47 -1.72
C ASP A 558 41.01 16.67 -2.46
N ARG A 559 40.37 17.30 -3.44
CA ARG A 559 39.38 16.66 -4.30
C ARG A 559 40.06 15.84 -5.40
N SER A 560 40.64 14.71 -4.99
CA SER A 560 41.03 13.67 -5.93
C SER A 560 39.76 13.19 -6.65
N ILE A 561 39.63 13.50 -7.94
CA ILE A 561 38.54 12.98 -8.76
C ILE A 561 38.70 11.46 -8.81
N PHE A 562 37.84 10.73 -8.09
CA PHE A 562 37.77 9.29 -8.21
C PHE A 562 37.07 8.94 -9.53
N VAL A 563 37.85 8.94 -10.61
CA VAL A 563 37.44 8.35 -11.88
C VAL A 563 37.32 6.85 -11.63
N HIS A 564 36.10 6.30 -11.74
CA HIS A 564 35.91 4.85 -11.67
C HIS A 564 36.79 4.21 -12.76
N PRO A 565 37.47 3.07 -12.53
CA PRO A 565 38.34 2.49 -13.56
C PRO A 565 37.59 2.17 -14.86
N GLU A 566 36.27 2.01 -14.80
CA GLU A 566 35.38 1.87 -15.96
C GLU A 566 35.14 3.20 -16.71
N ASP A 567 35.12 4.35 -16.00
CA ASP A 567 34.98 5.68 -16.60
C ASP A 567 36.28 6.16 -17.26
N ALA A 568 37.43 5.65 -16.84
CA ALA A 568 38.73 5.96 -17.44
C ALA A 568 38.90 5.38 -18.87
N GLU A 569 38.12 4.35 -19.22
CA GLU A 569 38.11 3.74 -20.56
C GLU A 569 37.07 4.35 -21.50
N ILE A 570 36.14 5.18 -20.99
CA ILE A 570 35.16 5.90 -21.82
C ILE A 570 35.86 7.07 -22.51
N ARG A 571 36.49 6.80 -23.66
CA ARG A 571 36.84 7.85 -24.62
C ARG A 571 35.62 8.70 -24.91
N THR A 572 35.75 10.01 -24.80
CA THR A 572 34.63 10.88 -25.13
C THR A 572 34.38 10.83 -26.63
N PHE A 573 33.12 10.77 -27.04
CA PHE A 573 32.70 10.79 -28.46
C PHE A 573 33.32 11.97 -29.25
N PHE A 574 33.73 13.04 -28.55
CA PHE A 574 34.42 14.19 -29.10
C PHE A 574 35.89 13.91 -29.48
N GLU A 575 36.61 13.09 -28.71
CA GLU A 575 37.99 12.67 -29.03
C GLU A 575 38.01 11.67 -30.19
N GLU A 576 37.02 10.78 -30.28
CA GLU A 576 36.92 9.80 -31.35
C GLU A 576 36.63 10.47 -32.71
N VAL A 577 35.81 11.52 -32.72
CA VAL A 577 35.55 12.37 -33.90
C VAL A 577 36.76 13.23 -34.29
N MET A 578 37.59 13.67 -33.32
CA MET A 578 38.84 14.39 -33.61
C MET A 578 39.93 13.47 -34.15
N LEU A 579 40.11 12.28 -33.57
CA LEU A 579 41.09 11.28 -34.02
C LEU A 579 40.74 10.67 -35.39
N GLY A 580 39.46 10.67 -35.77
CA GLY A 580 39.00 10.25 -37.10
C GLY A 580 39.33 11.22 -38.24
N LEU A 581 39.95 12.36 -37.97
CA LEU A 581 40.29 13.39 -38.97
C LEU A 581 41.80 13.50 -39.30
N ASP A 582 42.67 12.84 -38.53
CA ASP A 582 44.14 12.96 -38.65
C ASP A 582 44.84 11.70 -39.22
N GLN A 583 44.10 10.71 -39.73
CA GLN A 583 44.67 9.53 -40.39
C GLN A 583 44.61 9.60 -41.92
N ASP A 584 45.29 10.59 -42.50
CA ASP A 584 45.51 10.68 -43.95
C ASP A 584 46.83 11.38 -44.33
N GLN A 585 47.98 10.95 -43.74
CA GLN A 585 49.32 11.12 -44.33
C GLN A 585 50.44 10.30 -43.65
N GLU A 586 51.26 9.65 -44.49
CA GLU A 586 52.71 9.31 -44.34
C GLU A 586 53.15 8.57 -43.04
N SER A 587 53.53 7.28 -43.01
CA SER A 587 54.48 6.45 -43.79
C SER A 587 55.97 6.60 -43.43
N SER A 588 56.67 5.45 -43.31
CA SER A 588 58.13 5.24 -43.08
C SER A 588 58.70 5.83 -41.77
N GLU A 589 59.69 5.30 -41.06
CA GLU A 589 60.46 4.04 -40.93
C GLU A 589 61.38 4.28 -39.68
N GLU A 590 62.41 3.45 -39.40
CA GLU A 590 63.31 3.49 -38.21
C GLU A 590 62.63 2.99 -36.91
N GLU A 591 62.79 1.73 -36.48
CA GLU A 591 63.97 0.93 -36.09
C GLU A 591 64.39 1.03 -34.59
N GLU A 592 64.65 -0.16 -34.06
CA GLU A 592 65.24 -0.62 -32.80
C GLU A 592 65.93 0.39 -31.84
N GLU A 593 65.41 0.48 -30.60
CA GLU A 593 66.15 0.26 -29.32
C GLU A 593 65.29 0.67 -28.09
N ASP A 594 64.68 -0.28 -27.35
CA ASP A 594 64.69 -0.27 -25.85
C ASP A 594 64.13 -1.58 -25.18
N ASP A 595 64.61 -2.78 -25.54
CA ASP A 595 64.32 -4.04 -24.77
C ASP A 595 65.08 -4.12 -23.42
N SER A 596 65.22 -2.97 -22.74
CA SER A 596 66.05 -2.83 -21.52
C SER A 596 65.25 -2.53 -20.24
N ARG A 597 64.04 -1.95 -20.34
CA ARG A 597 63.28 -1.46 -19.17
C ARG A 597 62.22 -2.41 -18.59
N GLN A 598 61.60 -3.28 -19.40
CA GLN A 598 60.60 -4.23 -18.88
C GLN A 598 61.20 -5.34 -17.99
N LYS A 599 62.52 -5.60 -18.09
CA LYS A 599 63.24 -6.57 -17.23
C LYS A 599 63.64 -6.04 -15.83
N GLN A 600 63.31 -4.79 -15.48
CA GLN A 600 63.62 -4.22 -14.15
C GLN A 600 62.40 -3.95 -13.25
N LEU A 601 61.18 -3.83 -13.77
CA LEU A 601 60.00 -3.52 -12.95
C LEU A 601 59.30 -4.76 -12.36
N GLN A 602 59.26 -5.89 -13.08
CA GLN A 602 58.79 -7.17 -12.52
C GLN A 602 59.71 -7.73 -11.40
N LYS A 603 60.85 -7.08 -11.12
CA LYS A 603 61.82 -7.48 -10.11
C LYS A 603 61.70 -6.70 -8.79
N ARG A 604 60.66 -5.87 -8.61
CA ARG A 604 60.56 -4.94 -7.47
C ARG A 604 59.35 -5.09 -6.55
N GLU A 605 58.31 -5.83 -6.93
CA GLU A 605 57.15 -6.08 -6.05
C GLU A 605 56.98 -7.55 -5.64
N ALA A 606 57.55 -8.49 -6.40
CA ALA A 606 57.71 -9.89 -5.98
C ALA A 606 58.90 -10.11 -5.01
N LYS A 607 59.07 -9.19 -4.03
CA LYS A 607 59.91 -9.40 -2.83
C LYS A 607 59.69 -8.33 -1.74
N LYS A 608 58.47 -8.28 -1.21
CA LYS A 608 58.21 -7.72 0.13
C LYS A 608 57.43 -8.67 1.05
N SER A 609 57.63 -9.98 0.84
CA SER A 609 57.62 -10.99 1.89
C SER A 609 59.07 -11.39 2.24
N ASP A 610 59.25 -11.89 3.45
CA ASP A 610 60.38 -12.73 3.88
C ASP A 610 61.76 -12.07 4.07
N VAL A 611 61.80 -11.14 5.03
CA VAL A 611 62.77 -11.16 6.14
C VAL A 611 61.88 -11.00 7.39
N GLU A 612 61.78 -11.93 8.33
CA GLU A 612 62.80 -12.83 8.87
C GLU A 612 62.16 -14.13 9.43
N GLY A 613 62.85 -15.27 9.34
CA GLY A 613 62.38 -16.54 9.93
C GLY A 613 63.53 -17.38 10.49
N LYS A 614 63.43 -17.74 11.78
CA LYS A 614 64.12 -18.79 12.58
C LYS A 614 63.77 -18.50 14.06
N VAL A 615 63.51 -19.47 14.94
CA VAL A 615 64.33 -20.63 15.35
C VAL A 615 63.40 -21.76 15.84
N VAL A 616 63.33 -22.91 15.14
CA VAL A 616 63.86 -24.27 15.49
C VAL A 616 62.93 -25.18 16.34
N GLU A 617 62.84 -26.44 15.92
CA GLU A 617 62.09 -27.57 16.50
C GLU A 617 62.77 -28.19 17.74
N ALA A 618 62.00 -28.87 18.61
CA ALA A 618 62.18 -30.30 18.95
C ALA A 618 61.27 -30.79 20.10
N ALA A 619 60.65 -31.98 19.91
CA ALA A 619 60.19 -32.96 20.93
C ALA A 619 59.09 -32.52 21.95
N GLU A 620 58.20 -33.39 22.48
CA GLU A 620 57.74 -34.78 22.20
C GLU A 620 56.50 -35.05 23.06
N VAL A 621 55.55 -35.91 22.63
CA VAL A 621 54.54 -36.68 23.45
C VAL A 621 53.59 -35.85 24.37
N GLU A 622 52.28 -36.03 24.54
CA GLU A 622 51.24 -37.09 24.43
C GLU A 622 49.92 -36.34 24.03
N GLU A 623 48.78 -36.90 23.60
CA GLU A 623 48.29 -38.25 23.29
C GLU A 623 47.12 -38.11 22.26
N SER A 624 46.60 -39.18 21.66
CA SER A 624 45.33 -39.14 20.91
C SER A 624 44.65 -40.51 20.80
N GLU A 625 43.38 -40.62 21.24
CA GLU A 625 42.39 -41.69 20.97
C GLU A 625 41.06 -41.20 21.62
N ALA A 626 39.82 -41.56 21.28
CA ALA A 626 39.12 -42.31 20.25
C ALA A 626 37.62 -41.97 20.49
N VAL A 627 36.83 -41.49 19.52
CA VAL A 627 36.02 -42.28 18.57
C VAL A 627 34.88 -43.12 19.20
N LYS A 628 33.63 -42.79 18.78
CA LYS A 628 32.36 -43.56 18.75
C LYS A 628 31.43 -43.67 19.97
N GLU A 629 30.14 -43.57 19.63
CA GLU A 629 28.97 -44.36 20.07
C GLU A 629 28.76 -44.59 21.59
N ALA A 630 27.66 -44.06 22.14
CA ALA A 630 26.41 -44.84 22.34
C ALA A 630 25.35 -44.12 23.19
N ASN A 631 24.08 -44.45 22.91
CA ASN A 631 22.89 -44.42 23.77
C ASN A 631 22.44 -43.10 24.45
N VAL A 632 21.14 -42.72 24.45
CA VAL A 632 19.86 -43.46 24.60
C VAL A 632 19.62 -43.92 26.06
N ASP A 633 18.42 -43.62 26.55
CA ASP A 633 17.80 -44.03 27.82
C ASP A 633 18.47 -43.64 29.15
N ALA A 634 17.86 -42.61 29.76
CA ALA A 634 17.66 -42.54 31.21
C ALA A 634 16.20 -42.16 31.51
N VAL A 635 15.30 -43.10 31.24
CA VAL A 635 13.87 -43.01 31.55
C VAL A 635 13.62 -43.48 32.99
N LYS A 636 12.78 -42.73 33.73
CA LYS A 636 12.09 -43.06 35.00
C LYS A 636 12.88 -43.07 36.33
N GLU A 637 12.03 -42.91 37.36
CA GLU A 637 12.25 -42.95 38.81
C GLU A 637 12.90 -41.68 39.43
N LYS A 638 12.26 -41.02 40.41
CA LYS A 638 11.22 -41.52 41.36
C LYS A 638 9.95 -40.66 41.39
N ALA A 639 8.82 -41.36 41.54
CA ALA A 639 7.55 -40.81 42.00
C ALA A 639 7.39 -41.02 43.52
N ASN A 640 6.31 -40.44 44.07
CA ASN A 640 5.65 -40.73 45.36
C ASN A 640 6.28 -40.22 46.66
N ALA A 641 5.75 -39.09 47.14
CA ALA A 641 5.39 -38.75 48.53
C ALA A 641 4.75 -37.32 48.47
N GLU A 642 3.54 -37.01 48.95
CA GLU A 642 2.43 -37.73 49.60
C GLU A 642 1.11 -37.13 49.07
N GLY A 643 -0.05 -37.77 49.31
CA GLY A 643 -1.35 -37.26 48.88
C GLY A 643 -2.34 -37.07 50.04
N SER A 644 -3.33 -36.20 49.83
CA SER A 644 -4.61 -36.21 50.57
C SER A 644 -5.69 -35.52 49.73
N ASP A 645 -6.89 -36.06 49.81
CA ASP A 645 -8.06 -35.85 48.97
C ASP A 645 -8.69 -34.43 48.98
N GLU A 646 -9.74 -34.33 48.15
CA GLU A 646 -10.90 -33.41 48.17
C GLU A 646 -10.97 -32.26 47.13
N ASP A 647 -12.13 -32.28 46.46
CA ASP A 647 -12.89 -31.28 45.71
C ASP A 647 -12.51 -30.83 44.27
N GLU A 648 -13.46 -31.15 43.37
CA GLU A 648 -13.65 -30.55 42.06
C GLU A 648 -14.15 -29.10 42.22
N GLU A 649 -13.26 -28.10 42.04
CA GLU A 649 -13.68 -26.72 41.75
C GLU A 649 -13.24 -26.30 40.34
N GLU A 650 -14.17 -25.73 39.58
CA GLU A 650 -13.91 -25.06 38.31
C GLU A 650 -12.87 -23.96 38.52
N LYS A 651 -11.63 -24.17 38.04
CA LYS A 651 -10.62 -23.11 37.98
C LYS A 651 -11.01 -22.09 36.91
N ALA A 652 -11.84 -21.14 37.32
CA ALA A 652 -12.09 -19.91 36.59
C ALA A 652 -10.75 -19.27 36.19
N VAL A 653 -10.62 -18.91 34.91
CA VAL A 653 -9.48 -18.15 34.39
C VAL A 653 -9.40 -16.83 35.18
N PRO A 654 -8.22 -16.41 35.69
CA PRO A 654 -8.11 -15.19 36.48
C PRO A 654 -8.57 -13.95 35.68
N GLU A 655 -9.55 -13.21 36.20
CA GLU A 655 -10.00 -11.94 35.63
C GLU A 655 -8.89 -10.86 35.72
N GLY A 656 -7.94 -10.86 34.78
CA GLY A 656 -6.81 -9.92 34.82
C GLY A 656 -5.99 -9.73 33.54
N SER A 657 -6.30 -10.45 32.45
CA SER A 657 -5.43 -10.58 31.27
C SER A 657 -5.78 -9.69 30.06
N PHE A 658 -6.50 -8.58 30.25
CA PHE A 658 -7.05 -7.78 29.14
C PHE A 658 -6.65 -6.29 29.17
N PHE A 659 -6.14 -5.79 28.03
CA PHE A 659 -5.93 -4.36 27.76
C PHE A 659 -7.27 -3.61 27.61
N ARG A 660 -7.86 -3.14 28.72
CA ARG A 660 -9.12 -2.38 28.70
C ARG A 660 -8.92 -0.92 28.28
N ILE A 661 -8.71 -0.68 26.98
CA ILE A 661 -8.90 0.67 26.41
C ILE A 661 -10.40 0.91 26.30
N LYS A 662 -10.89 1.91 27.04
CA LYS A 662 -12.28 2.37 27.04
C LYS A 662 -12.34 3.71 26.32
N ASP A 663 -13.01 3.76 25.17
CA ASP A 663 -13.23 5.01 24.46
C ASP A 663 -14.32 5.87 25.15
N THR A 664 -14.56 7.08 24.62
CA THR A 664 -15.61 7.97 25.11
C THR A 664 -17.05 7.44 24.95
N THR A 665 -17.29 6.43 24.10
CA THR A 665 -18.60 5.77 23.94
C THR A 665 -18.78 4.54 24.85
N GLY A 666 -17.72 4.06 25.49
CA GLY A 666 -17.75 2.94 26.44
C GLY A 666 -17.46 1.57 25.83
N THR A 667 -16.89 1.52 24.63
CA THR A 667 -16.53 0.29 23.91
C THR A 667 -15.16 -0.23 24.36
N TYR A 668 -15.00 -1.56 24.43
CA TYR A 668 -13.76 -2.23 24.85
C TYR A 668 -12.99 -2.80 23.65
N LEU A 669 -11.67 -2.61 23.65
CA LEU A 669 -10.76 -3.42 22.82
C LEU A 669 -10.33 -4.68 23.58
N TYR A 670 -10.18 -5.80 22.88
CA TYR A 670 -9.72 -7.07 23.44
C TYR A 670 -8.54 -7.61 22.61
N ARG A 671 -7.60 -8.31 23.27
CA ARG A 671 -6.53 -9.12 22.68
C ARG A 671 -6.60 -10.49 23.38
N GLU A 672 -6.46 -11.56 22.61
CA GLU A 672 -6.32 -12.91 23.18
C GLU A 672 -4.90 -13.12 23.74
N PRO A 673 -4.75 -13.90 24.83
CA PRO A 673 -3.44 -14.30 25.31
C PRO A 673 -2.74 -15.21 24.28
N VAL A 674 -1.43 -15.07 24.17
CA VAL A 674 -0.55 -16.00 23.45
C VAL A 674 0.19 -16.79 24.51
N GLU A 675 0.21 -18.13 24.41
CA GLU A 675 0.79 -19.02 25.44
C GLU A 675 2.33 -19.07 25.42
N ASP A 676 2.97 -18.34 24.49
CA ASP A 676 4.42 -18.26 24.39
C ASP A 676 4.98 -17.18 25.33
N GLU A 677 5.57 -17.61 26.45
CA GLU A 677 6.20 -16.73 27.46
C GLU A 677 7.32 -15.84 26.91
N SER A 678 7.81 -16.07 25.68
CA SER A 678 8.80 -15.22 25.02
C SER A 678 8.23 -13.91 24.45
N VAL A 679 6.91 -13.80 24.24
CA VAL A 679 6.29 -12.64 23.57
C VAL A 679 5.75 -11.63 24.58
N ARG A 680 6.27 -10.40 24.55
CA ARG A 680 5.98 -9.38 25.58
C ARG A 680 4.62 -8.68 25.37
N MET A 681 3.92 -8.47 26.49
CA MET A 681 2.77 -7.54 26.55
C MET A 681 3.18 -6.13 26.07
N GLY A 682 2.50 -5.65 25.04
CA GLY A 682 2.72 -4.32 24.45
C GLY A 682 3.46 -4.31 23.11
N SER A 683 4.19 -5.37 22.76
CA SER A 683 4.81 -5.50 21.44
C SER A 683 3.88 -6.15 20.42
N VAL A 684 4.11 -5.78 19.16
CA VAL A 684 3.42 -6.30 17.98
C VAL A 684 4.43 -7.18 17.24
N PRO A 685 4.26 -8.52 17.22
CA PRO A 685 5.06 -9.39 16.37
C PRO A 685 5.04 -8.91 14.92
N PRO A 686 6.15 -8.99 14.18
CA PRO A 686 6.23 -8.54 12.80
C PRO A 686 5.38 -9.48 11.94
N ASP A 687 4.14 -9.05 11.65
CA ASP A 687 3.05 -9.69 10.87
C ASP A 687 1.69 -9.73 11.58
N THR A 688 1.56 -9.12 12.77
CA THR A 688 0.27 -9.01 13.47
C THR A 688 -0.62 -7.92 12.86
N VAL A 689 -1.82 -8.30 12.41
CA VAL A 689 -2.84 -7.35 11.91
C VAL A 689 -3.53 -6.64 13.08
N LEU A 690 -3.27 -5.35 13.25
CA LEU A 690 -4.00 -4.50 14.21
C LEU A 690 -5.38 -4.14 13.64
N ARG A 691 -6.45 -4.56 14.33
CA ARG A 691 -7.85 -4.25 13.97
C ARG A 691 -8.31 -2.97 14.67
N GLY A 692 -8.75 -1.97 13.90
CA GLY A 692 -9.33 -0.73 14.43
C GLY A 692 -10.66 -0.38 13.76
N PHE A 693 -11.65 0.01 14.56
CA PHE A 693 -12.94 0.52 14.07
C PHE A 693 -12.80 1.99 13.62
N GLN A 694 -13.46 2.37 12.52
CA GLN A 694 -13.65 3.78 12.18
C GLN A 694 -14.74 4.43 13.05
N GLY A 695 -14.55 5.71 13.36
CA GLY A 695 -15.28 6.44 14.42
C GLY A 695 -16.70 6.90 14.08
N ASP A 696 -17.57 6.03 13.57
CA ASP A 696 -19.01 6.30 13.43
C ASP A 696 -19.93 5.25 14.10
N GLY A 697 -19.35 4.26 14.78
CA GLY A 697 -20.08 3.21 15.50
C GLY A 697 -20.78 2.21 14.59
N ARG A 698 -20.35 2.07 13.33
CA ARG A 698 -20.78 1.04 12.40
C ARG A 698 -19.65 0.03 12.17
N PRO A 699 -19.97 -1.25 11.89
CA PRO A 699 -18.97 -2.27 11.60
C PRO A 699 -18.36 -2.16 10.18
N ASP A 700 -18.80 -1.21 9.36
CA ASP A 700 -18.45 -1.13 7.93
C ASP A 700 -17.21 -0.24 7.68
N GLY A 701 -16.02 -0.69 8.07
CA GLY A 701 -14.80 0.09 7.84
C GLY A 701 -13.51 -0.47 8.44
N TRP A 702 -13.03 -1.59 7.90
CA TRP A 702 -11.75 -2.19 8.29
C TRP A 702 -10.56 -1.28 7.92
N LEU A 703 -9.76 -0.90 8.92
CA LEU A 703 -8.46 -0.28 8.70
C LEU A 703 -7.36 -1.30 9.03
N GLU A 704 -6.91 -2.05 8.02
CA GLU A 704 -5.64 -2.77 8.12
C GLU A 704 -4.50 -1.74 8.18
N VAL A 705 -3.74 -1.74 9.27
CA VAL A 705 -2.48 -0.99 9.34
C VAL A 705 -1.41 -1.85 8.68
N PRO A 706 -0.81 -1.42 7.55
CA PRO A 706 0.24 -2.21 6.94
C PRO A 706 1.44 -2.27 7.89
N THR A 707 1.86 -3.47 8.27
CA THR A 707 3.31 -3.67 8.40
C THR A 707 3.90 -3.21 7.06
N GLY A 708 5.02 -2.49 7.07
CA GLY A 708 5.47 -1.73 5.88
C GLY A 708 5.82 -2.56 4.63
N ARG A 709 5.52 -3.86 4.62
CA ARG A 709 5.79 -4.88 3.60
C ARG A 709 4.94 -4.76 2.34
N ILE A 710 3.75 -4.14 2.42
CA ILE A 710 2.97 -3.70 1.26
C ILE A 710 2.70 -2.20 1.42
N LYS A 711 3.13 -1.39 0.44
CA LYS A 711 2.74 0.02 0.37
C LYS A 711 1.60 0.14 -0.64
N PHE A 712 0.46 0.64 -0.18
CA PHE A 712 -0.68 0.95 -1.04
C PHE A 712 -0.85 2.47 -1.15
N SER A 713 -0.90 2.97 -2.39
CA SER A 713 -1.23 4.36 -2.72
C SER A 713 -2.38 4.36 -3.71
N ALA A 714 -3.37 5.21 -3.52
CA ALA A 714 -4.56 5.18 -4.37
C ALA A 714 -5.19 6.55 -4.56
N ASP A 715 -5.14 7.03 -5.80
CA ASP A 715 -5.94 8.17 -6.27
C ASP A 715 -7.40 7.70 -6.51
N CYS A 716 -8.25 8.59 -7.00
CA CYS A 716 -9.59 8.29 -7.47
C CYS A 716 -9.61 7.53 -8.81
N ALA A 717 -8.51 7.55 -9.58
CA ALA A 717 -8.44 7.03 -10.94
C ALA A 717 -7.36 5.95 -11.19
N ALA A 718 -6.33 5.89 -10.36
CA ALA A 718 -5.25 4.91 -10.42
C ALA A 718 -4.84 4.45 -9.01
N CYS A 719 -4.47 3.19 -8.88
CA CYS A 719 -3.95 2.57 -7.66
C CYS A 719 -2.53 2.04 -7.89
N HIS A 720 -1.73 1.96 -6.83
CA HIS A 720 -0.35 1.50 -6.86
C HIS A 720 -0.04 0.65 -5.61
N ILE A 721 0.43 -0.57 -5.84
CA ILE A 721 0.91 -1.53 -4.84
C ILE A 721 2.42 -1.68 -5.02
N THR A 722 3.19 -1.47 -3.95
CA THR A 722 4.63 -1.83 -3.89
C THR A 722 4.85 -2.97 -2.89
N LEU A 723 5.46 -4.05 -3.36
CA LEU A 723 6.03 -5.12 -2.54
C LEU A 723 7.30 -4.59 -1.87
N ASN A 724 7.34 -4.53 -0.54
CA ASN A 724 8.41 -3.87 0.21
C ASN A 724 9.04 -4.78 1.29
N ARG A 725 9.65 -5.87 0.82
CA ARG A 725 10.47 -6.79 1.63
C ARG A 725 11.86 -7.00 0.95
N PRO A 726 12.60 -5.92 0.63
CA PRO A 726 13.78 -6.00 -0.23
C PRO A 726 14.90 -6.88 0.33
N ALA A 727 15.01 -6.99 1.66
CA ALA A 727 15.97 -7.86 2.34
C ALA A 727 15.77 -9.37 2.04
N LYS A 728 14.54 -9.80 1.72
CA LYS A 728 14.21 -11.14 1.21
C LYS A 728 13.78 -11.11 -0.27
N LEU A 729 14.33 -10.18 -1.08
CA LEU A 729 14.03 -10.06 -2.52
C LEU A 729 12.51 -9.99 -2.84
N ASN A 730 11.75 -9.33 -1.95
CA ASN A 730 10.29 -9.19 -2.02
C ASN A 730 9.49 -10.52 -2.01
N ALA A 731 10.10 -11.63 -1.57
CA ALA A 731 9.45 -12.93 -1.50
C ALA A 731 8.19 -12.94 -0.60
N LEU A 732 7.11 -13.54 -1.12
CA LEU A 732 5.78 -13.53 -0.51
C LEU A 732 5.72 -14.44 0.72
N ASN A 733 5.12 -13.94 1.80
CA ASN A 733 4.67 -14.75 2.92
C ASN A 733 3.16 -14.53 3.15
N LEU A 734 2.53 -15.38 3.96
CA LEU A 734 1.08 -15.34 4.18
C LEU A 734 0.58 -13.96 4.67
N SER A 735 1.39 -13.23 5.44
CA SER A 735 1.06 -11.86 5.85
C SER A 735 1.00 -10.89 4.66
N MET A 736 2.01 -10.90 3.77
CA MET A 736 2.00 -10.09 2.55
C MET A 736 0.83 -10.45 1.63
N ILE A 737 0.50 -11.72 1.48
CA ILE A 737 -0.65 -12.20 0.69
C ILE A 737 -1.96 -11.65 1.25
N ARG A 738 -2.15 -11.68 2.58
CA ARG A 738 -3.33 -11.09 3.23
C ARG A 738 -3.42 -9.58 3.05
N CYS A 739 -2.30 -8.86 3.17
CA CYS A 739 -2.26 -7.42 2.84
C CYS A 739 -2.52 -7.13 1.35
N LEU A 740 -2.18 -8.05 0.44
CA LEU A 740 -2.57 -7.94 -0.98
C LEU A 740 -4.07 -8.14 -1.15
N HIS A 741 -4.72 -9.06 -0.42
CA HIS A 741 -6.19 -9.14 -0.37
C HIS A 741 -6.81 -7.81 0.10
N GLY A 742 -6.38 -7.25 1.24
CA GLY A 742 -6.90 -5.97 1.74
C GLY A 742 -6.62 -4.76 0.82
N SER A 743 -5.52 -4.80 0.07
CA SER A 743 -5.23 -3.81 -0.97
C SER A 743 -6.16 -3.95 -2.17
N LEU A 744 -6.43 -5.18 -2.62
CA LEU A 744 -7.37 -5.46 -3.70
C LEU A 744 -8.83 -5.21 -3.30
N ASP A 745 -9.19 -5.38 -2.02
CA ASP A 745 -10.52 -5.00 -1.50
C ASP A 745 -10.75 -3.49 -1.66
N GLN A 746 -9.72 -2.66 -1.46
CA GLN A 746 -9.78 -1.21 -1.70
C GLN A 746 -9.81 -0.83 -3.20
N VAL A 747 -9.27 -1.67 -4.08
CA VAL A 747 -9.39 -1.51 -5.54
C VAL A 747 -10.79 -1.89 -6.01
N ASP A 748 -11.30 -3.04 -5.57
CA ASP A 748 -12.64 -3.55 -5.90
C ASP A 748 -13.74 -2.61 -5.34
N ALA A 749 -13.57 -2.04 -4.14
CA ALA A 749 -14.46 -1.00 -3.59
C ALA A 749 -14.49 0.31 -4.43
N LYS A 750 -13.55 0.48 -5.35
CA LYS A 750 -13.49 1.57 -6.33
C LYS A 750 -13.83 1.11 -7.76
N ALA A 751 -14.55 -0.01 -7.92
CA ALA A 751 -15.04 -0.50 -9.20
C ALA A 751 -15.71 0.61 -10.03
N GLY A 752 -15.39 0.66 -11.33
CA GLY A 752 -15.87 1.71 -12.24
C GLY A 752 -15.38 3.12 -11.93
N LYS A 753 -14.33 3.29 -11.10
CA LYS A 753 -13.63 4.57 -10.89
C LYS A 753 -12.14 4.48 -11.22
N VAL A 754 -11.48 3.41 -10.75
CA VAL A 754 -10.06 3.15 -11.01
C VAL A 754 -9.90 2.46 -12.36
N GLY A 755 -9.08 3.04 -13.25
CA GLY A 755 -8.76 2.48 -14.56
C GLY A 755 -7.43 1.72 -14.61
N CYS A 756 -6.52 1.96 -13.67
CA CYS A 756 -5.18 1.36 -13.65
C CYS A 756 -4.78 0.89 -12.23
N LEU A 757 -4.19 -0.31 -12.13
CA LEU A 757 -3.50 -0.82 -10.96
C LEU A 757 -2.03 -1.08 -11.30
N ILE A 758 -1.12 -0.29 -10.73
CA ILE A 758 0.33 -0.48 -10.87
C ILE A 758 0.80 -1.45 -9.77
N VAL A 759 1.64 -2.43 -10.11
CA VAL A 759 2.31 -3.32 -9.15
C VAL A 759 3.82 -3.27 -9.38
N ASP A 760 4.60 -3.02 -8.34
CA ASP A 760 6.08 -3.01 -8.40
C ASP A 760 6.76 -3.53 -7.13
N GLY A 761 8.09 -3.70 -7.18
CA GLY A 761 8.93 -4.12 -6.05
C GLY A 761 9.85 -3.00 -5.55
N ALA A 762 10.08 -2.95 -4.24
CA ALA A 762 11.03 -2.03 -3.63
C ALA A 762 12.46 -2.57 -3.68
N GLY A 763 13.44 -1.66 -3.64
CA GLY A 763 14.87 -1.99 -3.49
C GLY A 763 15.61 -2.33 -4.79
N GLY A 764 14.97 -2.32 -5.96
CA GLY A 764 15.63 -2.31 -7.28
C GLY A 764 16.41 -3.58 -7.67
N ARG A 765 16.44 -4.61 -6.82
CA ARG A 765 17.07 -5.92 -7.10
C ARG A 765 16.08 -7.00 -7.54
N ALA A 766 14.83 -6.89 -7.10
CA ALA A 766 13.78 -7.86 -7.36
C ALA A 766 12.41 -7.19 -7.42
N PHE A 767 11.58 -7.62 -8.37
CA PHE A 767 10.15 -7.40 -8.29
C PHE A 767 9.59 -8.30 -7.18
N CYS A 768 9.76 -9.62 -7.33
CA CYS A 768 9.40 -10.65 -6.35
C CYS A 768 10.06 -11.98 -6.71
N ALA A 769 10.85 -12.54 -5.78
CA ALA A 769 11.60 -13.79 -5.96
C ALA A 769 10.86 -15.04 -5.40
N GLY A 770 9.56 -15.16 -5.66
CA GLY A 770 8.74 -16.32 -5.27
C GLY A 770 8.12 -16.25 -3.87
N GLY A 771 7.61 -17.37 -3.38
CA GLY A 771 7.13 -17.53 -2.00
C GLY A 771 8.26 -17.85 -1.02
N ASP A 772 8.05 -17.58 0.28
CA ASP A 772 8.98 -17.89 1.38
C ASP A 772 8.92 -19.39 1.76
N VAL A 773 9.24 -20.26 0.79
CA VAL A 773 9.02 -21.73 0.86
C VAL A 773 9.80 -22.43 1.98
N GLN A 774 10.81 -21.80 2.58
CA GLN A 774 11.47 -22.30 3.80
C GLN A 774 10.45 -22.43 4.94
N MET A 775 9.62 -21.41 5.15
CA MET A 775 8.56 -21.38 6.18
C MET A 775 7.51 -22.47 5.93
N ILE A 776 7.13 -22.65 4.65
CA ILE A 776 6.18 -23.69 4.21
C ILE A 776 6.73 -25.09 4.50
N ARG A 777 8.04 -25.32 4.30
CA ARG A 777 8.69 -26.59 4.63
C ARG A 777 8.72 -26.84 6.13
N GLU A 778 9.10 -25.84 6.94
CA GLU A 778 9.26 -26.01 8.38
C GLU A 778 7.93 -26.37 9.05
N GLU A 779 6.85 -25.63 8.79
CA GLU A 779 5.53 -25.95 9.34
C GLU A 779 4.90 -27.19 8.67
N GLY A 780 5.15 -27.43 7.38
CA GLY A 780 4.68 -28.63 6.69
C GLY A 780 5.27 -29.92 7.27
N MET A 781 6.57 -29.92 7.63
CA MET A 781 7.19 -31.05 8.35
C MET A 781 6.67 -31.20 9.78
N ALA A 782 6.22 -30.13 10.42
CA ALA A 782 5.56 -30.17 11.73
C ALA A 782 4.09 -30.62 11.67
N GLY A 783 3.51 -30.76 10.47
CA GLY A 783 2.10 -31.12 10.27
C GLY A 783 1.11 -29.96 10.43
N GLY A 784 1.58 -28.71 10.32
CA GLY A 784 0.74 -27.51 10.41
C GLY A 784 -0.09 -27.24 9.13
N SER A 785 -1.11 -26.38 9.24
CA SER A 785 -1.99 -26.02 8.12
C SER A 785 -1.40 -25.00 7.15
N LEU A 786 -0.27 -24.35 7.49
CA LEU A 786 0.30 -23.24 6.73
C LEU A 786 0.47 -23.51 5.23
N PRO A 787 0.94 -24.68 4.75
CA PRO A 787 1.03 -24.93 3.31
C PRO A 787 -0.33 -24.79 2.60
N ALA A 788 -1.40 -25.33 3.18
CA ALA A 788 -2.75 -25.21 2.63
C ALA A 788 -3.24 -23.75 2.67
N ASP A 789 -3.06 -23.08 3.81
CA ASP A 789 -3.46 -21.67 3.98
C ASP A 789 -2.70 -20.72 3.03
N PHE A 790 -1.40 -20.95 2.83
CA PHE A 790 -0.55 -20.17 1.95
C PHE A 790 -1.01 -20.26 0.50
N PHE A 791 -1.08 -21.47 -0.08
CA PHE A 791 -1.46 -21.63 -1.48
C PHE A 791 -2.92 -21.23 -1.75
N TYR A 792 -3.83 -21.45 -0.79
CA TYR A 792 -5.23 -21.05 -0.93
C TYR A 792 -5.38 -19.53 -1.05
N GLU A 793 -4.71 -18.77 -0.18
CA GLU A 793 -4.78 -17.30 -0.24
C GLU A 793 -3.92 -16.72 -1.38
N GLU A 794 -2.75 -17.28 -1.68
CA GLU A 794 -1.92 -16.83 -2.81
C GLU A 794 -2.70 -16.94 -4.14
N TYR A 795 -3.33 -18.09 -4.38
CA TYR A 795 -4.11 -18.33 -5.60
C TYR A 795 -5.37 -17.47 -5.63
N GLY A 796 -5.94 -17.12 -4.46
CA GLY A 796 -6.99 -16.12 -4.33
C GLY A 796 -6.55 -14.73 -4.81
N VAL A 797 -5.37 -14.25 -4.42
CA VAL A 797 -4.80 -12.98 -4.94
C VAL A 797 -4.60 -13.05 -6.45
N ILE A 798 -4.02 -14.15 -6.94
CA ILE A 798 -3.71 -14.36 -8.37
C ILE A 798 -4.99 -14.36 -9.20
N PHE A 799 -6.03 -15.09 -8.78
CA PHE A 799 -7.33 -15.11 -9.47
C PHE A 799 -7.96 -13.71 -9.53
N ARG A 800 -7.89 -12.92 -8.46
CA ARG A 800 -8.40 -11.54 -8.42
C ARG A 800 -7.67 -10.58 -9.37
N LEU A 801 -6.36 -10.77 -9.53
CA LEU A 801 -5.53 -10.02 -10.48
C LEU A 801 -5.82 -10.44 -11.92
N ALA A 802 -5.83 -11.74 -12.21
CA ALA A 802 -6.13 -12.29 -13.53
C ALA A 802 -7.52 -11.87 -14.05
N THR A 803 -8.51 -11.80 -13.17
CA THR A 803 -9.88 -11.39 -13.50
C THR A 803 -10.14 -9.89 -13.33
N LEU A 804 -9.17 -9.08 -12.89
CA LEU A 804 -9.35 -7.68 -12.50
C LEU A 804 -10.02 -6.83 -13.60
N PHE A 805 -9.56 -6.99 -14.84
CA PHE A 805 -10.11 -6.26 -15.98
C PHE A 805 -11.55 -6.68 -16.29
N GLN A 806 -11.84 -7.98 -16.24
CA GLN A 806 -13.17 -8.53 -16.49
C GLN A 806 -14.18 -8.14 -15.39
N ARG A 807 -13.76 -8.15 -14.12
CA ARG A 807 -14.62 -7.85 -12.96
C ARG A 807 -14.96 -6.36 -12.84
N ILE A 808 -13.99 -5.47 -13.02
CA ILE A 808 -14.16 -4.03 -12.69
C ILE A 808 -13.64 -3.03 -13.75
N GLY A 809 -13.12 -3.50 -14.89
CA GLY A 809 -12.58 -2.65 -15.95
C GLY A 809 -11.20 -2.03 -15.67
N CYS A 810 -10.52 -2.46 -14.60
CA CYS A 810 -9.22 -1.93 -14.20
C CYS A 810 -8.07 -2.70 -14.86
N CYS A 811 -7.13 -1.99 -15.48
CA CYS A 811 -5.97 -2.57 -16.14
C CYS A 811 -4.79 -2.71 -15.18
N GLN A 812 -4.25 -3.93 -15.02
CA GLN A 812 -3.02 -4.14 -14.28
C GLN A 812 -1.78 -3.79 -15.13
N VAL A 813 -0.85 -3.05 -14.53
CA VAL A 813 0.49 -2.76 -15.06
C VAL A 813 1.55 -3.22 -14.06
N SER A 814 2.23 -4.32 -14.38
CA SER A 814 3.28 -4.91 -13.55
C SER A 814 4.66 -4.40 -14.01
N LEU A 815 5.41 -3.74 -13.11
CA LEU A 815 6.76 -3.24 -13.39
C LEU A 815 7.81 -4.24 -12.85
N CYS A 816 8.24 -5.16 -13.71
CA CYS A 816 9.08 -6.31 -13.38
C CYS A 816 10.58 -5.94 -13.28
N ASP A 817 10.93 -4.94 -12.47
CA ASP A 817 12.31 -4.47 -12.30
C ASP A 817 13.11 -5.40 -11.37
N GLY A 818 14.00 -6.21 -11.96
CA GLY A 818 14.80 -7.21 -11.25
C GLY A 818 14.27 -8.65 -11.36
N ILE A 819 14.62 -9.49 -10.38
CA ILE A 819 14.17 -10.88 -10.29
C ILE A 819 12.63 -10.99 -10.19
N THR A 820 12.05 -11.83 -11.04
CA THR A 820 10.61 -12.18 -11.07
C THR A 820 10.48 -13.70 -11.19
N MET A 821 10.18 -14.39 -10.10
CA MET A 821 10.13 -15.87 -10.03
C MET A 821 8.95 -16.36 -9.16
N GLY A 822 8.48 -17.58 -9.37
CA GLY A 822 7.40 -18.22 -8.58
C GLY A 822 6.17 -17.33 -8.42
N GLY A 823 5.67 -17.14 -7.20
CA GLY A 823 4.61 -16.17 -6.88
C GLY A 823 4.80 -14.74 -7.43
N GLY A 824 6.03 -14.30 -7.72
CA GLY A 824 6.29 -13.06 -8.45
C GLY A 824 5.83 -13.09 -9.91
N VAL A 825 5.96 -14.23 -10.58
CA VAL A 825 5.34 -14.48 -11.88
C VAL A 825 3.81 -14.43 -11.74
N GLY A 826 3.24 -15.16 -10.77
CA GLY A 826 1.80 -15.15 -10.49
C GLY A 826 1.21 -13.76 -10.26
N LEU A 827 1.89 -12.90 -9.50
CA LEU A 827 1.47 -11.51 -9.32
C LEU A 827 1.61 -10.66 -10.59
N ALA A 828 2.61 -10.94 -11.44
CA ALA A 828 2.91 -10.10 -12.59
C ALA A 828 2.13 -10.46 -13.86
N THR A 829 2.00 -11.75 -14.19
CA THR A 829 1.84 -12.18 -15.59
C THR A 829 0.43 -12.33 -16.11
N HIS A 830 -0.57 -12.40 -15.23
CA HIS A 830 -1.97 -12.51 -15.66
C HIS A 830 -2.60 -11.14 -16.00
N GLY A 831 -1.89 -10.05 -15.72
CA GLY A 831 -2.25 -8.70 -16.14
C GLY A 831 -1.89 -8.41 -17.61
N PRO A 832 -2.60 -7.47 -18.28
CA PRO A 832 -2.37 -7.14 -19.69
C PRO A 832 -1.01 -6.47 -19.96
N PHE A 833 -0.46 -5.72 -18.99
CA PHE A 833 0.80 -5.00 -19.17
C PHE A 833 1.89 -5.52 -18.23
N ARG A 834 2.99 -5.99 -18.82
CA ARG A 834 4.11 -6.65 -18.15
C ARG A 834 5.38 -5.98 -18.62
N VAL A 835 5.77 -4.92 -17.91
CA VAL A 835 6.90 -4.07 -18.27
C VAL A 835 8.18 -4.70 -17.72
N VAL A 836 9.09 -5.08 -18.62
CA VAL A 836 10.41 -5.62 -18.28
C VAL A 836 11.49 -4.54 -18.45
N THR A 837 12.62 -4.77 -17.79
CA THR A 837 13.78 -3.87 -17.71
C THR A 837 15.05 -4.66 -18.00
N GLU A 838 16.19 -3.98 -18.16
CA GLU A 838 17.50 -4.60 -18.31
C GLU A 838 17.88 -5.52 -17.12
N LYS A 839 17.29 -5.24 -15.94
CA LYS A 839 17.48 -6.01 -14.71
C LYS A 839 16.54 -7.21 -14.60
N THR A 840 15.52 -7.33 -15.46
CA THR A 840 14.55 -8.43 -15.38
C THR A 840 15.25 -9.77 -15.50
N ARG A 841 14.96 -10.67 -14.55
CA ARG A 841 15.36 -12.08 -14.60
C ARG A 841 14.12 -12.92 -14.28
N PHE A 842 13.46 -13.39 -15.33
CA PHE A 842 12.23 -14.19 -15.25
C PHE A 842 12.58 -15.69 -15.19
N ALA A 843 12.03 -16.44 -14.24
CA ALA A 843 12.16 -17.91 -14.24
C ALA A 843 11.04 -18.59 -13.46
N MET A 844 10.80 -19.87 -13.76
CA MET A 844 10.03 -20.81 -12.94
C MET A 844 10.96 -21.91 -12.39
N PRO A 845 11.74 -21.64 -11.31
CA PRO A 845 12.74 -22.57 -10.77
C PRO A 845 12.16 -23.74 -9.94
N GLU A 846 10.83 -23.89 -9.87
CA GLU A 846 10.09 -24.79 -8.97
C GLU A 846 10.51 -26.27 -9.12
N MET A 847 10.90 -26.68 -10.32
CA MET A 847 11.50 -27.99 -10.60
C MET A 847 12.66 -28.35 -9.67
N ALA A 848 13.47 -27.35 -9.30
CA ALA A 848 14.69 -27.54 -8.51
C ALA A 848 14.43 -27.69 -7.01
N ILE A 849 13.26 -27.26 -6.55
CA ILE A 849 12.78 -27.43 -5.18
C ILE A 849 11.75 -28.56 -5.05
N GLY A 850 11.53 -29.37 -6.08
CA GLY A 850 10.59 -30.49 -6.06
C GLY A 850 9.11 -30.07 -6.08
N LEU A 851 8.81 -28.93 -6.69
CA LEU A 851 7.45 -28.43 -6.98
C LEU A 851 7.25 -28.39 -8.51
N PHE A 852 6.10 -27.91 -8.99
CA PHE A 852 5.76 -27.64 -10.39
C PHE A 852 5.60 -26.11 -10.58
N PRO A 853 5.57 -25.58 -11.82
CA PRO A 853 5.33 -24.15 -12.06
C PRO A 853 3.88 -23.84 -11.67
N ASP A 854 3.72 -23.15 -10.55
CA ASP A 854 2.45 -22.91 -9.88
C ASP A 854 1.88 -21.53 -10.22
N VAL A 855 0.98 -21.00 -9.40
CA VAL A 855 0.49 -19.61 -9.48
C VAL A 855 -0.11 -19.19 -10.84
N GLY A 856 -0.75 -20.14 -11.52
CA GLY A 856 -1.32 -20.02 -12.86
C GLY A 856 -0.30 -20.14 -13.99
N ALA A 857 0.97 -20.44 -13.69
CA ALA A 857 2.02 -20.51 -14.69
C ALA A 857 1.80 -21.66 -15.69
N THR A 858 1.10 -22.74 -15.35
CA THR A 858 0.78 -23.77 -16.36
C THR A 858 -0.14 -23.19 -17.46
N TYR A 859 -1.06 -22.29 -17.11
CA TYR A 859 -1.88 -21.55 -18.09
C TYR A 859 -1.03 -20.58 -18.92
N LEU A 860 -0.16 -19.80 -18.28
CA LEU A 860 0.74 -18.86 -18.96
C LEU A 860 1.66 -19.57 -19.96
N LEU A 861 2.37 -20.61 -19.49
CA LEU A 861 3.39 -21.32 -20.25
C LEU A 861 2.78 -22.09 -21.43
N SER A 862 1.58 -22.66 -21.28
CA SER A 862 0.89 -23.34 -22.39
C SER A 862 0.38 -22.39 -23.48
N HIS A 863 0.29 -21.08 -23.22
CA HIS A 863 -0.23 -20.06 -24.14
C HIS A 863 0.81 -19.01 -24.55
N LEU A 864 2.11 -19.31 -24.43
CA LEU A 864 3.17 -18.39 -24.85
C LEU A 864 3.12 -18.09 -26.35
N LYS A 865 3.48 -16.85 -26.70
CA LYS A 865 3.54 -16.38 -28.09
C LYS A 865 4.57 -17.17 -28.92
N ALA A 866 5.65 -17.63 -28.30
CA ALA A 866 6.67 -18.47 -28.92
C ALA A 866 6.30 -19.97 -29.00
N GLY A 867 5.09 -20.36 -28.58
CA GLY A 867 4.58 -21.73 -28.68
C GLY A 867 4.73 -22.56 -27.40
N ALA A 868 3.92 -23.64 -27.32
CA ALA A 868 3.82 -24.49 -26.13
C ALA A 868 5.12 -25.25 -25.80
N SER A 869 5.95 -25.58 -26.80
CA SER A 869 7.25 -26.23 -26.59
C SER A 869 8.22 -25.34 -25.80
N VAL A 870 8.21 -24.02 -26.07
CA VAL A 870 8.97 -23.04 -25.28
C VAL A 870 8.43 -22.98 -23.85
N GLY A 871 7.11 -23.01 -23.67
CA GLY A 871 6.50 -23.12 -22.35
C GLY A 871 6.97 -24.34 -21.57
N ARG A 872 6.96 -25.52 -22.21
CA ARG A 872 7.42 -26.79 -21.61
C ARG A 872 8.92 -26.74 -21.28
N PHE A 873 9.74 -26.19 -22.17
CA PHE A 873 11.17 -25.97 -21.92
C PHE A 873 11.39 -25.11 -20.67
N LEU A 874 10.74 -23.95 -20.57
CA LEU A 874 10.87 -23.05 -19.42
C LEU A 874 10.38 -23.71 -18.13
N GLY A 875 9.21 -24.36 -18.16
CA GLY A 875 8.60 -25.03 -17.00
C GLY A 875 9.38 -26.26 -16.50
N MET A 876 10.10 -26.97 -17.37
CA MET A 876 10.88 -28.17 -16.99
C MET A 876 12.35 -27.87 -16.64
N THR A 877 12.96 -26.85 -17.25
CA THR A 877 14.37 -26.53 -17.01
C THR A 877 14.57 -25.44 -15.95
N GLY A 878 13.54 -24.62 -15.70
CA GLY A 878 13.65 -23.42 -14.88
C GLY A 878 14.64 -22.40 -15.44
N THR A 879 14.85 -22.40 -16.75
CA THR A 879 15.78 -21.48 -17.43
C THR A 879 15.37 -20.04 -17.19
N THR A 880 16.35 -19.21 -16.83
CA THR A 880 16.14 -17.78 -16.56
C THR A 880 16.22 -17.00 -17.87
N LEU A 881 15.20 -16.17 -18.13
CA LEU A 881 15.12 -15.29 -19.29
C LEU A 881 15.52 -13.85 -18.94
N ALA A 882 16.31 -13.24 -19.81
CA ALA A 882 16.58 -11.81 -19.83
C ALA A 882 15.45 -11.04 -20.54
N ALA A 883 15.53 -9.71 -20.58
CA ALA A 883 14.47 -8.85 -21.09
C ALA A 883 14.06 -9.13 -22.55
N TRP A 884 15.04 -9.39 -23.42
CA TRP A 884 14.81 -9.69 -24.84
C TRP A 884 14.04 -11.00 -25.02
N ASP A 885 14.49 -12.08 -24.38
CA ASP A 885 13.79 -13.37 -24.37
C ASP A 885 12.39 -13.25 -23.75
N CYS A 886 12.21 -12.40 -22.73
CA CYS A 886 10.91 -12.18 -22.11
C CYS A 886 9.88 -11.63 -23.12
N LEU A 887 10.27 -10.66 -23.96
CA LEU A 887 9.41 -10.14 -25.03
C LEU A 887 9.17 -11.18 -26.12
N ARG A 888 10.22 -11.94 -26.49
CA ARG A 888 10.17 -12.94 -27.55
C ARG A 888 9.27 -14.13 -27.20
N ALA A 889 9.38 -14.64 -25.98
CA ALA A 889 8.48 -15.67 -25.41
C ALA A 889 7.05 -15.14 -25.20
N GLY A 890 6.88 -13.84 -24.92
CA GLY A 890 5.60 -13.19 -24.63
C GLY A 890 5.27 -13.08 -23.14
N VAL A 891 6.19 -13.45 -22.24
CA VAL A 891 6.03 -13.26 -20.78
C VAL A 891 6.18 -11.79 -20.39
N GLY A 892 6.99 -11.01 -21.10
CA GLY A 892 6.97 -9.54 -21.09
C GLY A 892 6.15 -8.99 -22.25
N THR A 893 5.57 -7.79 -22.11
CA THR A 893 4.87 -7.11 -23.22
C THR A 893 5.57 -5.85 -23.71
N HIS A 894 6.30 -5.15 -22.84
CA HIS A 894 7.04 -3.93 -23.19
C HIS A 894 8.38 -3.90 -22.45
N PHE A 895 9.44 -3.40 -23.08
CA PHE A 895 10.69 -3.08 -22.41
C PHE A 895 10.76 -1.58 -22.12
N VAL A 896 11.08 -1.22 -20.88
CA VAL A 896 11.32 0.17 -20.44
C VAL A 896 12.54 0.15 -19.53
N PRO A 897 13.60 0.94 -19.79
CA PRO A 897 14.78 0.99 -18.91
C PRO A 897 14.41 1.32 -17.46
N SER A 898 15.05 0.68 -16.47
CA SER A 898 14.77 0.90 -15.04
C SER A 898 14.79 2.38 -14.65
N ALA A 899 15.74 3.15 -15.20
CA ALA A 899 15.86 4.61 -15.00
C ALA A 899 14.62 5.43 -15.42
N ARG A 900 13.78 4.92 -16.33
CA ARG A 900 12.54 5.58 -16.79
C ARG A 900 11.31 5.19 -15.96
N LEU A 901 11.35 4.08 -15.22
CA LEU A 901 10.20 3.61 -14.43
C LEU A 901 9.62 4.64 -13.46
N PRO A 902 10.40 5.50 -12.76
CA PRO A 902 9.83 6.55 -11.92
C PRO A 902 8.98 7.56 -12.69
N ARG A 903 9.34 7.86 -13.95
CA ARG A 903 8.58 8.75 -14.84
C ARG A 903 7.35 8.06 -15.39
N LEU A 904 7.47 6.80 -15.83
CA LEU A 904 6.34 5.97 -16.26
C LEU A 904 5.30 5.81 -15.14
N ARG A 905 5.72 5.44 -13.93
CA ARG A 905 4.84 5.32 -12.75
C ARG A 905 4.09 6.63 -12.48
N LYS A 906 4.79 7.78 -12.55
CA LYS A 906 4.16 9.10 -12.39
C LYS A 906 3.14 9.40 -13.51
N ALA A 907 3.45 9.06 -14.76
CA ALA A 907 2.51 9.23 -15.88
C ALA A 907 1.25 8.36 -15.70
N LEU A 908 1.42 7.07 -15.39
CA LEU A 908 0.31 6.14 -15.11
C LEU A 908 -0.54 6.57 -13.90
N MET A 909 0.04 7.18 -12.86
CA MET A 909 -0.73 7.70 -11.73
C MET A 909 -1.50 9.00 -12.04
N THR A 910 -1.06 9.81 -13.01
CA THR A 910 -1.59 11.17 -13.23
C THR A 910 -2.47 11.35 -14.46
N ARG A 911 -2.40 10.44 -15.45
CA ARG A 911 -3.15 10.57 -16.72
C ARG A 911 -4.60 10.07 -16.66
N PHE A 912 -4.94 9.24 -15.67
CA PHE A 912 -6.26 8.63 -15.58
C PHE A 912 -7.30 9.60 -14.98
N SER A 913 -8.51 9.57 -15.53
CA SER A 913 -9.67 10.26 -14.99
C SER A 913 -10.63 9.27 -14.32
N PRO A 914 -11.28 9.60 -13.18
CA PRO A 914 -12.20 8.68 -12.53
C PRO A 914 -13.38 8.31 -13.44
N GLY A 915 -13.64 7.01 -13.59
CA GLY A 915 -14.75 6.51 -14.41
C GLY A 915 -14.43 6.35 -15.91
N LEU A 916 -13.15 6.30 -16.28
CA LEU A 916 -12.74 5.94 -17.63
C LEU A 916 -13.17 4.49 -17.97
N PRO A 917 -13.86 4.23 -19.10
CA PRO A 917 -14.21 2.88 -19.53
C PRO A 917 -12.98 1.98 -19.72
N GLY A 918 -13.11 0.68 -19.41
CA GLY A 918 -12.00 -0.27 -19.41
C GLY A 918 -11.19 -0.29 -20.72
N ASP A 919 -11.84 -0.33 -21.88
CA ASP A 919 -11.16 -0.33 -23.19
C ASP A 919 -10.34 0.94 -23.44
N LEU A 920 -10.77 2.08 -22.90
CA LEU A 920 -10.03 3.35 -22.98
C LEU A 920 -8.91 3.39 -21.94
N ALA A 921 -9.12 2.82 -20.76
CA ALA A 921 -8.08 2.65 -19.74
C ALA A 921 -6.94 1.74 -20.25
N MET A 922 -7.27 0.68 -20.98
CA MET A 922 -6.30 -0.22 -21.61
C MET A 922 -5.47 0.50 -22.66
N LYS A 923 -6.11 1.23 -23.59
CA LYS A 923 -5.41 2.03 -24.60
C LYS A 923 -4.52 3.11 -23.97
N LEU A 924 -5.01 3.80 -22.94
CA LEU A 924 -4.24 4.82 -22.24
C LEU A 924 -3.01 4.24 -21.50
N CYS A 925 -3.13 3.03 -20.93
CA CYS A 925 -1.97 2.29 -20.41
C CYS A 925 -0.96 2.00 -21.52
N GLU A 926 -1.42 1.43 -22.64
CA GLU A 926 -0.57 1.04 -23.77
C GLU A 926 0.18 2.24 -24.38
N GLU A 927 -0.54 3.32 -24.69
CA GLU A 927 0.03 4.58 -25.20
C GLU A 927 1.03 5.20 -24.21
N THR A 928 0.69 5.20 -22.91
CA THR A 928 1.57 5.74 -21.86
C THR A 928 2.82 4.89 -21.67
N ILE A 929 2.76 3.56 -21.79
CA ILE A 929 3.94 2.69 -21.69
C ILE A 929 4.84 2.86 -22.91
N LYS A 930 4.25 2.91 -24.13
CA LYS A 930 5.00 3.09 -25.38
C LYS A 930 5.82 4.39 -25.45
N GLU A 931 5.37 5.46 -24.79
CA GLU A 931 6.12 6.73 -24.68
C GLU A 931 7.48 6.59 -23.97
N PHE A 932 7.63 5.61 -23.07
CA PHE A 932 8.90 5.36 -22.34
C PHE A 932 9.66 4.12 -22.85
N ALA A 933 9.05 3.32 -23.73
CA ALA A 933 9.56 2.04 -24.17
C ALA A 933 10.73 2.16 -25.15
N GLU A 934 11.58 1.13 -25.16
CA GLU A 934 12.73 0.99 -26.06
C GLU A 934 12.85 -0.48 -26.52
N GLU A 935 13.82 -0.77 -27.38
CA GLU A 935 14.18 -2.14 -27.73
C GLU A 935 15.29 -2.65 -26.79
N PRO A 936 15.17 -3.84 -26.18
CA PRO A 936 16.23 -4.43 -25.37
C PRO A 936 17.37 -4.96 -26.23
N SER A 937 18.60 -4.94 -25.71
CA SER A 937 19.73 -5.62 -26.32
C SER A 937 19.48 -7.14 -26.40
N PRO A 938 19.85 -7.81 -27.52
CA PRO A 938 19.87 -9.28 -27.62
C PRO A 938 21.08 -9.92 -26.90
N ALA A 939 21.91 -9.14 -26.20
CA ALA A 939 22.95 -9.71 -25.33
C ALA A 939 22.35 -10.66 -24.28
N ASP A 940 23.05 -11.75 -24.00
CA ASP A 940 22.62 -12.84 -23.12
C ASP A 940 21.29 -13.53 -23.52
N CYS A 941 20.85 -13.44 -24.78
CA CYS A 941 19.64 -14.14 -25.22
C CYS A 941 19.84 -15.67 -25.23
N VAL A 942 18.79 -16.37 -24.82
CA VAL A 942 18.73 -17.85 -24.81
C VAL A 942 17.83 -18.37 -25.93
N LEU A 943 16.83 -17.59 -26.34
CA LEU A 943 15.83 -17.96 -27.34
C LEU A 943 16.15 -17.37 -28.72
N ASP A 944 17.39 -17.52 -29.18
CA ASP A 944 17.76 -17.30 -30.58
C ASP A 944 17.01 -18.26 -31.54
N ASP A 945 17.15 -18.04 -32.85
CA ASP A 945 16.40 -18.80 -33.85
C ASP A 945 16.77 -20.32 -33.83
N ASP A 946 18.04 -20.66 -33.65
CA ASP A 946 18.53 -22.05 -33.64
C ASP A 946 18.06 -22.81 -32.39
N ASN A 947 18.14 -22.18 -31.21
CA ASN A 947 17.68 -22.75 -29.95
C ASN A 947 16.16 -22.89 -29.93
N LEU A 948 15.41 -21.98 -30.56
CA LEU A 948 13.95 -22.11 -30.70
C LEU A 948 13.56 -23.29 -31.58
N GLU A 949 14.24 -23.51 -32.71
CA GLU A 949 14.02 -24.71 -33.52
C GLU A 949 14.35 -25.99 -32.73
N LEU A 950 15.44 -25.99 -31.97
CA LEU A 950 15.82 -27.14 -31.13
C LEU A 950 14.79 -27.41 -30.02
N VAL A 951 14.29 -26.36 -29.36
CA VAL A 951 13.23 -26.45 -28.35
C VAL A 951 11.95 -27.00 -28.96
N GLU A 952 11.53 -26.53 -30.14
CA GLU A 952 10.35 -27.05 -30.83
C GLU A 952 10.54 -28.52 -31.24
N ARG A 953 11.71 -28.91 -31.77
CA ARG A 953 12.00 -30.32 -32.08
C ARG A 953 11.98 -31.21 -30.83
N CYS A 954 12.50 -30.75 -29.70
CA CYS A 954 12.65 -31.58 -28.50
C CYS A 954 11.42 -31.58 -27.58
N PHE A 955 10.90 -30.41 -27.21
CA PHE A 955 9.86 -30.25 -26.18
C PHE A 955 8.42 -30.36 -26.73
N SER A 956 8.23 -30.48 -28.06
CA SER A 956 6.93 -30.85 -28.65
C SER A 956 6.50 -32.30 -28.35
N ALA A 957 7.44 -33.16 -27.94
CA ALA A 957 7.23 -34.57 -27.58
C ALA A 957 6.10 -34.81 -26.56
N ALA A 958 5.54 -36.03 -26.58
CA ALA A 958 4.35 -36.37 -25.80
C ALA A 958 4.67 -36.82 -24.36
N SER A 959 5.90 -37.23 -24.08
CA SER A 959 6.36 -37.70 -22.76
C SER A 959 7.74 -37.16 -22.40
N VAL A 960 8.06 -37.12 -21.11
CA VAL A 960 9.37 -36.66 -20.60
C VAL A 960 10.49 -37.61 -21.07
N GLU A 961 10.21 -38.90 -21.16
CA GLU A 961 11.09 -39.92 -21.74
C GLU A 961 11.50 -39.56 -23.18
N GLU A 962 10.52 -39.16 -24.00
CA GLU A 962 10.75 -38.78 -25.39
C GLU A 962 11.50 -37.44 -25.50
N ILE A 963 11.18 -36.45 -24.66
CA ILE A 963 11.95 -35.18 -24.58
C ILE A 963 13.43 -35.48 -24.30
N VAL A 964 13.71 -36.31 -23.30
CA VAL A 964 15.09 -36.73 -22.95
C VAL A 964 15.75 -37.52 -24.08
N GLN A 965 15.03 -38.39 -24.77
CA GLN A 965 15.55 -39.13 -25.92
C GLN A 965 15.91 -38.21 -27.09
N ARG A 966 15.05 -37.24 -27.42
CA ARG A 966 15.29 -36.25 -28.49
C ARG A 966 16.48 -35.36 -28.16
N LEU A 967 16.54 -34.80 -26.95
CA LEU A 967 17.69 -34.00 -26.49
C LEU A 967 19.01 -34.78 -26.51
N ARG A 968 19.01 -36.09 -26.24
CA ARG A 968 20.21 -36.96 -26.33
C ARG A 968 20.67 -37.23 -27.76
N ALA A 969 19.80 -37.02 -28.76
CA ALA A 969 20.11 -37.21 -30.18
C ALA A 969 20.56 -35.92 -30.88
N GLU A 970 20.16 -34.75 -30.35
CA GLU A 970 20.65 -33.45 -30.81
C GLU A 970 22.15 -33.26 -30.54
N LYS A 971 22.79 -32.41 -31.35
CA LYS A 971 24.21 -32.05 -31.21
C LYS A 971 24.33 -30.56 -30.95
N GLY A 972 25.02 -30.19 -29.88
CA GLY A 972 25.29 -28.81 -29.51
C GLY A 972 25.23 -28.58 -28.01
N ASP A 973 25.91 -27.52 -27.56
CA ASP A 973 26.10 -27.25 -26.13
C ASP A 973 24.77 -26.90 -25.42
N PHE A 974 23.81 -26.29 -26.13
CA PHE A 974 22.50 -25.95 -25.58
C PHE A 974 21.66 -27.19 -25.21
N ALA A 975 21.61 -28.21 -26.09
CA ALA A 975 20.92 -29.47 -25.78
C ALA A 975 21.59 -30.23 -24.63
N ALA A 976 22.93 -30.23 -24.60
CA ALA A 976 23.71 -30.81 -23.51
C ALA A 976 23.46 -30.08 -22.18
N ALA A 977 23.38 -28.75 -22.18
CA ALA A 977 23.04 -27.93 -21.01
C ALA A 977 21.61 -28.21 -20.52
N CYS A 978 20.64 -28.37 -21.42
CA CYS A 978 19.27 -28.77 -21.07
C CYS A 978 19.22 -30.13 -20.37
N LEU A 979 19.90 -31.15 -20.92
CA LEU A 979 19.99 -32.48 -20.28
C LEU A 979 20.69 -32.42 -18.93
N MET A 980 21.82 -31.72 -18.84
CA MET A 980 22.56 -31.54 -17.60
C MET A 980 21.68 -30.89 -16.54
N LYS A 981 20.94 -29.83 -16.89
CA LYS A 981 20.02 -29.14 -15.99
C LYS A 981 18.92 -30.06 -15.48
N LEU A 982 18.28 -30.84 -16.36
CA LEU A 982 17.24 -31.80 -15.99
C LEU A 982 17.77 -32.84 -14.99
N PHE A 983 18.86 -33.53 -15.32
CA PHE A 983 19.38 -34.62 -14.49
C PHE A 983 20.01 -34.17 -13.17
N GLN A 984 20.70 -33.02 -13.15
CA GLN A 984 21.35 -32.52 -11.94
C GLN A 984 20.40 -31.78 -11.01
N SER A 985 19.44 -31.03 -11.55
CA SER A 985 18.65 -30.08 -10.74
C SER A 985 17.16 -30.37 -10.64
N CYS A 986 16.51 -31.08 -11.58
CA CYS A 986 15.04 -31.11 -11.63
C CYS A 986 14.46 -32.44 -11.12
N SER A 987 13.34 -32.40 -10.37
CA SER A 987 12.63 -33.64 -10.01
C SER A 987 11.97 -34.28 -11.25
N PRO A 988 12.17 -35.59 -11.50
CA PRO A 988 11.50 -36.30 -12.59
C PRO A 988 9.98 -36.41 -12.36
N THR A 989 9.55 -36.48 -11.09
CA THR A 989 8.13 -36.44 -10.70
C THR A 989 7.52 -35.09 -11.10
N SER A 990 8.18 -33.99 -10.73
CA SER A 990 7.78 -32.64 -11.09
C SER A 990 7.70 -32.43 -12.60
N CYS A 991 8.69 -32.89 -13.38
CA CYS A 991 8.66 -32.79 -14.84
C CYS A 991 7.44 -33.51 -15.45
N LYS A 992 7.13 -34.74 -15.00
CA LYS A 992 5.98 -35.51 -15.50
C LYS A 992 4.64 -34.89 -15.12
N VAL A 993 4.48 -34.45 -13.87
CA VAL A 993 3.26 -33.76 -13.41
C VAL A 993 3.08 -32.43 -14.14
N THR A 994 4.15 -31.68 -14.38
CA THR A 994 4.12 -30.41 -15.14
C THR A 994 3.70 -30.63 -16.58
N LEU A 995 4.23 -31.65 -17.27
CA LEU A 995 3.81 -31.96 -18.65
C LEU A 995 2.31 -32.27 -18.72
N ALA A 996 1.80 -33.05 -17.77
CA ALA A 996 0.36 -33.35 -17.68
C ALA A 996 -0.48 -32.10 -17.39
N ALA A 997 -0.06 -31.26 -16.45
CA ALA A 997 -0.75 -30.02 -16.07
C ALA A 997 -0.78 -29.00 -17.22
N MET A 998 0.35 -28.84 -17.93
CA MET A 998 0.43 -27.99 -19.11
C MET A 998 -0.43 -28.50 -20.26
N ASN A 999 -0.50 -29.82 -20.47
CA ASN A 999 -1.38 -30.40 -21.48
C ASN A 999 -2.87 -30.14 -21.14
N GLU A 1000 -3.28 -30.27 -19.88
CA GLU A 1000 -4.63 -29.91 -19.42
C GLU A 1000 -4.90 -28.41 -19.61
N ALA A 1001 -3.95 -27.56 -19.22
CA ALA A 1001 -4.05 -26.11 -19.36
C ALA A 1001 -4.00 -25.62 -20.81
N SER A 1002 -3.54 -26.42 -21.78
CA SER A 1002 -3.51 -26.09 -23.21
C SER A 1002 -4.82 -26.35 -23.98
N LYS A 1003 -5.84 -26.92 -23.32
CA LYS A 1003 -7.11 -27.21 -23.97
C LYS A 1003 -7.87 -25.92 -24.33
N PRO A 1004 -8.63 -25.87 -25.46
CA PRO A 1004 -9.39 -24.68 -25.86
C PRO A 1004 -10.38 -24.16 -24.81
N GLU A 1005 -10.92 -25.05 -23.98
CA GLU A 1005 -11.83 -24.76 -22.88
C GLU A 1005 -11.13 -24.35 -21.56
N ALA A 1006 -9.80 -24.34 -21.51
CA ALA A 1006 -9.05 -23.99 -20.31
C ALA A 1006 -9.19 -22.49 -19.98
N ALA A 1007 -9.54 -22.21 -18.72
CA ALA A 1007 -9.56 -20.87 -18.15
C ALA A 1007 -8.68 -20.83 -16.89
N ILE A 1008 -8.19 -19.63 -16.54
CA ILE A 1008 -7.29 -19.43 -15.41
C ILE A 1008 -7.84 -19.97 -14.08
N GLY A 1009 -9.14 -19.82 -13.83
CA GLY A 1009 -9.79 -20.31 -12.62
C GLY A 1009 -9.71 -21.85 -12.47
N PRO A 1010 -10.21 -22.64 -13.45
CA PRO A 1010 -10.08 -24.10 -13.43
C PRO A 1010 -8.62 -24.58 -13.34
N VAL A 1011 -7.69 -23.88 -13.99
CA VAL A 1011 -6.26 -24.16 -13.86
C VAL A 1011 -5.75 -23.92 -12.44
N LEU A 1012 -6.09 -22.79 -11.80
CA LEU A 1012 -5.71 -22.54 -10.41
C LEU A 1012 -6.28 -23.59 -9.43
N ARG A 1013 -7.51 -24.10 -9.65
CA ARG A 1013 -8.03 -25.23 -8.86
C ARG A 1013 -7.24 -26.51 -9.09
N MET A 1014 -6.90 -26.83 -10.34
CA MET A 1014 -6.05 -27.97 -10.68
C MET A 1014 -4.69 -27.84 -9.98
N GLU A 1015 -3.99 -26.73 -10.20
CA GLU A 1015 -2.70 -26.44 -9.57
C GLU A 1015 -2.79 -26.43 -8.04
N TYR A 1016 -3.94 -26.06 -7.45
CA TYR A 1016 -4.11 -26.09 -6.01
C TYR A 1016 -4.11 -27.54 -5.52
N ARG A 1017 -4.82 -28.46 -6.19
CA ARG A 1017 -4.71 -29.91 -5.90
C ARG A 1017 -3.26 -30.40 -6.01
N LEU A 1018 -2.55 -30.01 -7.07
CA LEU A 1018 -1.14 -30.35 -7.24
C LEU A 1018 -0.33 -29.86 -6.03
N SER A 1019 -0.42 -28.58 -5.65
CA SER A 1019 0.32 -27.99 -4.52
C SER A 1019 0.06 -28.73 -3.20
N GLN A 1020 -1.20 -29.07 -2.90
CA GLN A 1020 -1.55 -29.84 -1.71
C GLN A 1020 -0.94 -31.25 -1.77
N ARG A 1021 -1.00 -31.94 -2.92
CA ARG A 1021 -0.43 -33.29 -3.08
C ARG A 1021 1.11 -33.30 -3.11
N PHE A 1022 1.78 -32.21 -3.46
CA PHE A 1022 3.23 -32.05 -3.31
C PHE A 1022 3.64 -31.77 -1.85
N THR A 1023 2.91 -30.89 -1.14
CA THR A 1023 3.27 -30.45 0.22
C THR A 1023 2.81 -31.37 1.35
N THR A 1024 1.83 -32.25 1.12
CA THR A 1024 1.32 -33.20 2.14
C THR A 1024 1.99 -34.57 2.11
N ARG A 1025 2.84 -34.87 1.12
CA ARG A 1025 3.59 -36.14 1.10
C ARG A 1025 4.65 -36.16 2.19
N HIS A 1026 4.64 -37.20 3.02
CA HIS A 1026 5.65 -37.40 4.06
C HIS A 1026 6.99 -37.90 3.47
N GLN A 1027 8.09 -37.62 4.17
CA GLN A 1027 9.39 -38.19 3.85
C GLN A 1027 9.40 -39.72 4.08
N PRO A 1028 10.20 -40.49 3.31
CA PRO A 1028 11.18 -40.06 2.30
C PRO A 1028 10.63 -39.96 0.87
N ALA A 1029 9.29 -39.86 0.69
CA ALA A 1029 8.63 -39.86 -0.63
C ALA A 1029 8.24 -38.45 -1.13
N SER A 1030 8.86 -37.40 -0.58
CA SER A 1030 8.52 -36.00 -0.87
C SER A 1030 9.70 -35.26 -1.50
N ASP A 1031 9.65 -35.15 -2.83
CA ASP A 1031 10.59 -34.34 -3.60
C ASP A 1031 10.57 -32.87 -3.13
N PHE A 1032 9.40 -32.34 -2.73
CA PHE A 1032 9.26 -30.94 -2.27
C PHE A 1032 10.12 -30.62 -1.05
N PHE A 1033 10.03 -31.44 0.02
CA PHE A 1033 10.80 -31.20 1.24
C PHE A 1033 12.30 -31.47 1.06
N GLU A 1034 12.68 -32.34 0.12
CA GLU A 1034 14.08 -32.64 -0.24
C GLU A 1034 14.70 -31.55 -1.13
N GLY A 1035 13.97 -31.07 -2.13
CA GLY A 1035 14.45 -29.99 -3.01
C GLY A 1035 14.66 -28.68 -2.25
N ILE A 1036 13.72 -28.29 -1.39
CA ILE A 1036 13.89 -27.11 -0.52
C ILE A 1036 15.07 -27.31 0.45
N ARG A 1037 15.27 -28.51 1.01
CA ARG A 1037 16.43 -28.82 1.86
C ARG A 1037 17.73 -28.51 1.10
N ALA A 1038 17.90 -29.15 -0.05
CA ALA A 1038 19.13 -29.07 -0.84
C ALA A 1038 19.43 -27.66 -1.39
N VAL A 1039 18.41 -26.92 -1.81
CA VAL A 1039 18.60 -25.61 -2.49
C VAL A 1039 18.65 -24.45 -1.50
N LEU A 1040 17.84 -24.48 -0.42
CA LEU A 1040 17.60 -23.31 0.42
C LEU A 1040 18.03 -23.48 1.88
N VAL A 1041 17.99 -24.70 2.44
CA VAL A 1041 18.38 -24.96 3.84
C VAL A 1041 19.87 -25.30 3.92
N ASP A 1042 20.25 -26.47 3.44
CA ASP A 1042 21.62 -27.00 3.49
C ASP A 1042 22.49 -26.41 2.37
N LYS A 1043 21.85 -25.97 1.28
CA LYS A 1043 22.46 -25.32 0.10
C LYS A 1043 23.53 -26.17 -0.60
N ASP A 1044 23.50 -27.49 -0.40
CA ASP A 1044 24.40 -28.45 -1.03
C ASP A 1044 24.15 -28.62 -2.54
N ARG A 1045 22.92 -28.32 -3.02
CA ARG A 1045 22.44 -28.58 -4.39
C ARG A 1045 22.61 -30.05 -4.81
N MET A 1046 22.44 -30.97 -3.86
CA MET A 1046 22.53 -32.42 -4.04
C MET A 1046 21.19 -33.08 -3.72
N GLN A 1047 20.18 -32.81 -4.56
CA GLN A 1047 18.82 -33.34 -4.41
C GLN A 1047 18.77 -34.87 -4.57
N LYS A 1048 18.09 -35.54 -3.64
CA LYS A 1048 17.87 -37.01 -3.65
C LYS A 1048 16.44 -37.36 -4.06
N TRP A 1049 16.13 -37.20 -5.35
CA TRP A 1049 14.80 -37.47 -5.90
C TRP A 1049 14.34 -38.91 -5.73
N ASN A 1050 13.05 -39.07 -5.43
CA ASN A 1050 12.43 -40.38 -5.19
C ASN A 1050 11.05 -40.49 -5.86
N PRO A 1051 10.93 -41.12 -7.04
CA PRO A 1051 11.98 -41.86 -7.77
C PRO A 1051 13.08 -40.99 -8.41
N SER A 1052 14.23 -41.60 -8.71
CA SER A 1052 15.34 -40.95 -9.43
C SER A 1052 15.13 -40.93 -10.96
N TRP A 1053 15.96 -40.18 -11.68
CA TRP A 1053 15.93 -40.14 -13.16
C TRP A 1053 16.27 -41.49 -13.83
N GLU A 1054 17.04 -42.37 -13.18
CA GLU A 1054 17.27 -43.74 -13.65
C GLU A 1054 16.00 -44.61 -13.50
N ALA A 1055 15.21 -44.31 -12.47
CA ALA A 1055 13.94 -44.94 -12.15
C ALA A 1055 12.72 -44.25 -12.78
N LEU A 1056 12.91 -43.43 -13.84
CA LEU A 1056 11.83 -42.64 -14.47
C LEU A 1056 10.59 -43.49 -14.87
N HIS A 1057 10.81 -44.75 -15.22
CA HIS A 1057 9.78 -45.73 -15.56
C HIS A 1057 8.86 -46.14 -14.39
N GLN A 1058 9.27 -45.91 -13.14
CA GLN A 1058 8.47 -46.17 -11.94
C GLN A 1058 7.38 -45.11 -11.71
N ILE A 1059 7.54 -43.93 -12.30
CA ILE A 1059 6.54 -42.85 -12.26
C ILE A 1059 5.50 -43.13 -13.35
N THR A 1060 4.50 -43.94 -13.01
CA THR A 1060 3.45 -44.40 -13.95
C THR A 1060 2.41 -43.31 -14.23
N ALA A 1061 1.54 -43.54 -15.22
CA ALA A 1061 0.43 -42.64 -15.53
C ALA A 1061 -0.55 -42.52 -14.35
N GLU A 1062 -0.80 -43.60 -13.62
CA GLU A 1062 -1.64 -43.60 -12.40
C GLU A 1062 -1.00 -42.78 -11.28
N HIS A 1063 0.33 -42.85 -11.10
CA HIS A 1063 1.06 -42.05 -10.11
C HIS A 1063 0.98 -40.56 -10.39
N VAL A 1064 1.02 -40.17 -11.68
CA VAL A 1064 0.80 -38.78 -12.11
C VAL A 1064 -0.66 -38.39 -11.90
N ALA A 1065 -1.62 -39.20 -12.36
CA ALA A 1065 -3.06 -38.92 -12.24
C ALA A 1065 -3.52 -38.72 -10.78
N ALA A 1066 -2.89 -39.41 -9.82
CA ALA A 1066 -3.16 -39.25 -8.39
C ALA A 1066 -2.90 -37.83 -7.85
N PHE A 1067 -2.08 -37.00 -8.51
CA PHE A 1067 -1.92 -35.59 -8.13
C PHE A 1067 -3.14 -34.72 -8.53
N PHE A 1068 -3.85 -35.09 -9.62
CA PHE A 1068 -4.97 -34.33 -10.19
C PHE A 1068 -6.33 -34.69 -9.57
N ALA A 1069 -6.38 -35.81 -8.83
CA ALA A 1069 -7.55 -36.27 -8.11
C ALA A 1069 -8.09 -35.17 -7.18
N PRO A 1070 -9.42 -35.04 -7.03
CA PRO A 1070 -10.02 -34.11 -6.07
C PRO A 1070 -9.45 -34.25 -4.66
N LEU A 1071 -9.52 -33.18 -3.88
CA LEU A 1071 -9.18 -33.21 -2.46
C LEU A 1071 -10.29 -33.90 -1.66
N GLU A 1072 -9.90 -34.59 -0.59
CA GLU A 1072 -10.85 -35.29 0.28
C GLU A 1072 -11.78 -34.29 0.99
N PRO A 1073 -13.02 -34.67 1.36
CA PRO A 1073 -13.95 -33.79 2.08
C PRO A 1073 -13.40 -33.24 3.40
N GLU A 1074 -12.51 -33.98 4.05
CA GLU A 1074 -11.86 -33.63 5.32
C GLU A 1074 -10.64 -32.69 5.15
N HIS A 1075 -10.28 -32.30 3.93
CA HIS A 1075 -9.18 -31.38 3.67
C HIS A 1075 -9.45 -30.00 4.29
N THR A 1076 -8.47 -29.42 5.01
CA THR A 1076 -8.62 -28.22 5.87
C THR A 1076 -9.27 -27.01 5.19
N ARG A 1077 -9.08 -26.87 3.88
CA ARG A 1077 -9.67 -25.80 3.04
C ARG A 1077 -10.60 -26.30 1.94
N GLY A 1078 -10.82 -27.62 1.82
CA GLY A 1078 -11.54 -28.22 0.69
C GLY A 1078 -10.91 -27.90 -0.67
N GLU A 1079 -11.73 -27.94 -1.72
CA GLU A 1079 -11.39 -27.54 -3.09
C GLU A 1079 -11.38 -26.01 -3.28
N LEU A 1080 -10.58 -25.51 -4.21
CA LEU A 1080 -10.58 -24.09 -4.57
C LEU A 1080 -11.92 -23.70 -5.25
N PRO A 1081 -12.60 -22.62 -4.80
CA PRO A 1081 -13.77 -22.08 -5.50
C PRO A 1081 -13.34 -21.38 -6.81
N VAL A 1082 -14.17 -21.44 -7.86
CA VAL A 1082 -13.77 -20.99 -9.23
C VAL A 1082 -14.90 -20.27 -9.98
N GLU A 1083 -16.03 -20.05 -9.33
CA GLU A 1083 -17.19 -19.37 -9.92
C GLU A 1083 -17.24 -17.92 -9.43
N ASP A 1084 -18.15 -17.09 -9.98
CA ASP A 1084 -18.41 -15.69 -9.56
C ASP A 1084 -18.77 -15.53 -8.06
N LEU A 1085 -18.86 -16.65 -7.35
CA LEU A 1085 -19.03 -16.82 -5.91
C LEU A 1085 -17.73 -16.81 -5.10
N TRP A 1086 -16.60 -16.31 -5.63
CA TRP A 1086 -15.47 -15.91 -4.79
C TRP A 1086 -15.81 -14.60 -4.04
N ASP A 1087 -16.78 -14.72 -3.15
CA ASP A 1087 -17.26 -13.71 -2.23
C ASP A 1087 -16.23 -13.53 -1.11
N PHE A 1088 -15.31 -12.58 -1.32
CA PHE A 1088 -14.25 -12.23 -0.36
C PHE A 1088 -14.76 -11.48 0.88
N SER A 1089 -16.07 -11.26 1.02
CA SER A 1089 -16.64 -10.74 2.25
C SER A 1089 -16.34 -11.68 3.42
N GLU A 1090 -16.16 -11.12 4.60
CA GLU A 1090 -15.81 -11.88 5.80
C GLU A 1090 -16.84 -12.97 6.15
N SER A 1091 -18.07 -12.83 5.64
CA SER A 1091 -19.18 -13.76 5.89
C SER A 1091 -18.96 -15.19 5.40
N ARG A 1092 -18.01 -15.42 4.47
CA ARG A 1092 -17.68 -16.74 3.92
C ARG A 1092 -16.24 -17.19 4.12
N ARG A 1093 -15.37 -16.37 4.71
CA ARG A 1093 -14.08 -16.88 5.21
C ARG A 1093 -14.42 -17.89 6.30
N PRO A 1094 -13.96 -19.15 6.25
CA PRO A 1094 -14.19 -20.06 7.36
C PRO A 1094 -13.65 -19.40 8.63
N PRO A 1095 -14.41 -19.39 9.76
CA PRO A 1095 -13.79 -19.09 11.04
C PRO A 1095 -12.60 -20.04 11.24
N PHE A 1096 -11.62 -19.60 12.04
CA PHE A 1096 -10.44 -20.40 12.36
C PHE A 1096 -10.82 -21.86 12.64
N PRO A 1097 -10.10 -22.85 12.08
CA PRO A 1097 -10.30 -24.22 12.50
C PRO A 1097 -9.96 -24.32 13.99
N GLU A 1098 -10.97 -24.49 14.85
CA GLU A 1098 -10.81 -24.88 16.26
C GLU A 1098 -10.18 -26.29 16.41
N VAL A 1099 -9.80 -26.93 15.29
CA VAL A 1099 -9.44 -28.33 15.16
C VAL A 1099 -7.97 -28.49 14.78
N LEU A 1100 -7.08 -27.87 15.55
CA LEU A 1100 -5.69 -28.34 15.73
C LEU A 1100 -5.17 -28.16 17.18
N LEU A 1101 -6.06 -27.85 18.13
CA LEU A 1101 -5.77 -27.69 19.57
C LEU A 1101 -6.32 -28.84 20.45
N LYS A 1102 -6.84 -29.92 19.85
CA LYS A 1102 -7.53 -31.02 20.58
C LYS A 1102 -6.93 -32.42 20.41
N SER A 1103 -5.69 -32.54 19.95
CA SER A 1103 -4.98 -33.85 19.82
C SER A 1103 -3.63 -33.94 20.54
N LYS A 1104 -3.28 -32.93 21.35
CA LYS A 1104 -2.17 -32.94 22.32
C LYS A 1104 -2.54 -32.24 23.64
N LEU A 1105 -3.77 -32.48 24.10
CA LEU A 1105 -4.21 -32.33 25.49
C LEU A 1105 -4.62 -33.71 25.99
#